data_AF-S7Q7S9-F1
#
_entry.id   AF-S7Q7S9-F1
#
_cell.length_a   1.000
_cell.length_b   1.000
_cell.length_c   1.000
_cell.angle_alpha   90.00
_cell.angle_beta   90.00
_cell.angle_gamma   90.00
#
_symmetry.space_group_name_H-M   'P 1'
#
loop_
_entity.id
_entity.type
_entity.pdbx_description
1 polymer ?
#
loop_
_entity_poly.entity_id
_entity_poly.type
_entity_poly.pdbx_seq_one_letter_code
_entity_poly.pdbx_strand_id
1 'polypeptide(L)'
;MKSAALVIQVHFRAYVAARRARASYQETRAAVLVLQAACRGMRARRRFRLARTSVVKIQSHCRACIARRRFLSLKHAAVQLQSIVRMRQARARYLRLRAAALFTQRRFRALKTAARRREEYRRVRAACIRLQAFARGHLVRRQLRLQSSAAVTLQSCFRMREARRRFLRVRSAALVIQRAYRARQARLRRRKRWQVLRAVTRLQAAYRGYRARQLLRRRSTAACKIQAAFRGHREQVRFRSVLRSAVTIQRWYRARRTARDLRAQFFRVRTAALSLQAACRGWKVRARIRREQQAALTIQAEFRAAQAQRQFRRLRTAALVLQRLRRQIQKRHECAIVIQAQYRMHAQRRRWAALREAARLIQARYRAHRLGREQRLWYLKTKAAVTSERRATVRLLHFSATARCHLAAVRIQRAYRRHAAVRSAERHLDSVICIQRWFRARLRLRRFMQICHSVIDLQHEVQERRQHRAASVIQAAARRFLLRRKQERLRHGVVKIQALWRGYALRKKNNCTKIKAIRRSLHALSGEVREEDKLYKRTALALFHLLTYKHLSAVLEALKHLEVVTRLSPLCCENMAQSGAILKIFLLIRSCNRSVPCMEVVSYAVQVLLHVAKYEKTTDAVGAVDGCVDTLLDLLRMYREKPGDKIADKSGSIFTKTCCLLAVLLKAPSRASDVQSRSKVADCVYSIYKLTAHKHRVDAERILHKQSQNCSVSLPRLPETPARARMVARLQPGWVLRRDNVQEITAPLQAVQLVMDTLGVPYP
;
A
#
# COMPACT_ATOMS: atom_id res chain seq x y z
N MET A 1 -68.56 47.13 -237.09
CA MET A 1 -67.94 46.61 -235.83
C MET A 1 -67.29 47.75 -235.02
N LYS A 2 -68.04 48.53 -234.21
CA LYS A 2 -67.45 49.54 -233.28
C LYS A 2 -68.13 49.69 -231.91
N SER A 3 -69.37 49.23 -231.72
CA SER A 3 -70.14 49.42 -230.48
C SER A 3 -69.74 48.51 -229.31
N ALA A 4 -69.38 47.24 -229.58
CA ALA A 4 -69.23 46.22 -228.53
C ALA A 4 -68.06 46.44 -227.55
N ALA A 5 -66.98 47.11 -227.98
CA ALA A 5 -65.75 47.21 -227.20
C ALA A 5 -65.84 48.16 -225.98
N LEU A 6 -66.70 49.18 -226.03
CA LEU A 6 -66.77 50.22 -225.00
C LEU A 6 -67.42 49.75 -223.70
N VAL A 7 -68.46 48.91 -223.79
CA VAL A 7 -69.24 48.44 -222.61
C VAL A 7 -68.36 47.65 -221.64
N ILE A 8 -67.48 46.79 -222.17
CA ILE A 8 -66.59 45.93 -221.39
C ILE A 8 -65.56 46.76 -220.61
N GLN A 9 -65.04 47.84 -221.21
CA GLN A 9 -64.03 48.69 -220.56
C GLN A 9 -64.60 49.51 -219.37
N VAL A 10 -65.88 49.87 -219.40
CA VAL A 10 -66.54 50.59 -218.29
C VAL A 10 -66.71 49.68 -217.08
N HIS A 11 -67.25 48.47 -217.26
CA HIS A 11 -67.52 47.54 -216.16
C HIS A 11 -66.26 47.10 -215.40
N PHE A 12 -65.16 46.84 -216.11
CA PHE A 12 -63.91 46.42 -215.47
C PHE A 12 -63.34 47.50 -214.53
N ARG A 13 -63.42 48.78 -214.92
CA ARG A 13 -62.94 49.91 -214.10
C ARG A 13 -63.73 50.05 -212.80
N ALA A 14 -65.05 49.86 -212.84
CA ALA A 14 -65.91 49.91 -211.65
C ALA A 14 -65.57 48.81 -210.62
N TYR A 15 -65.34 47.58 -211.08
CA TYR A 15 -64.99 46.44 -210.21
C TYR A 15 -63.68 46.66 -209.44
N VAL A 16 -62.64 47.18 -210.10
CA VAL A 16 -61.32 47.42 -209.49
C VAL A 16 -61.39 48.48 -208.38
N ALA A 17 -62.20 49.53 -208.56
CA ALA A 17 -62.40 50.56 -207.54
C ALA A 17 -63.07 50.00 -206.27
N ALA A 18 -64.16 49.23 -206.43
CA ALA A 18 -64.89 48.62 -205.31
C ALA A 18 -64.01 47.67 -204.46
N ARG A 19 -63.12 46.90 -205.11
CA ARG A 19 -62.21 45.97 -204.40
C ARG A 19 -61.19 46.69 -203.53
N ARG A 20 -60.67 47.85 -203.98
CA ARG A 20 -59.72 48.67 -203.20
C ARG A 20 -60.37 49.28 -201.96
N ALA A 21 -61.58 49.82 -202.08
CA ALA A 21 -62.31 50.41 -200.96
C ALA A 21 -62.59 49.40 -199.82
N ARG A 22 -63.00 48.17 -200.16
CA ARG A 22 -63.30 47.12 -199.16
C ARG A 22 -62.06 46.67 -198.37
N ALA A 23 -60.87 46.68 -198.97
CA ALA A 23 -59.63 46.30 -198.29
C ALA A 23 -59.25 47.30 -197.17
N SER A 24 -59.26 48.61 -197.48
CA SER A 24 -58.92 49.67 -196.52
C SER A 24 -59.82 49.68 -195.27
N TYR A 25 -61.12 49.36 -195.43
CA TYR A 25 -62.03 49.22 -194.30
C TYR A 25 -61.70 48.02 -193.38
N GLN A 26 -61.16 46.93 -193.93
CA GLN A 26 -60.78 45.76 -193.13
C GLN A 26 -59.51 46.03 -192.29
N GLU A 27 -58.52 46.73 -192.85
CA GLU A 27 -57.29 47.13 -192.15
C GLU A 27 -57.59 48.08 -190.98
N THR A 28 -58.38 49.13 -191.22
CA THR A 28 -58.77 50.09 -190.18
C THR A 28 -59.55 49.42 -189.04
N ARG A 29 -60.48 48.51 -189.34
CA ARG A 29 -61.20 47.72 -188.33
C ARG A 29 -60.28 46.80 -187.52
N ALA A 30 -59.27 46.19 -188.15
CA ALA A 30 -58.31 45.33 -187.45
C ALA A 30 -57.46 46.12 -186.44
N ALA A 31 -56.95 47.30 -186.84
CA ALA A 31 -56.16 48.17 -185.97
C ALA A 31 -56.95 48.62 -184.70
N VAL A 32 -58.22 48.98 -184.86
CA VAL A 32 -59.09 49.39 -183.74
C VAL A 32 -59.29 48.26 -182.73
N LEU A 33 -59.48 47.02 -183.18
CA LEU A 33 -59.67 45.87 -182.29
C LEU A 33 -58.41 45.57 -181.44
N VAL A 34 -57.21 45.70 -182.02
CA VAL A 34 -55.94 45.56 -181.30
C VAL A 34 -55.79 46.63 -180.21
N LEU A 35 -56.09 47.90 -180.52
CA LEU A 35 -56.07 48.99 -179.55
C LEU A 35 -57.07 48.78 -178.40
N GLN A 36 -58.29 48.33 -178.69
CA GLN A 36 -59.30 48.01 -177.68
C GLN A 36 -58.84 46.88 -176.75
N ALA A 37 -58.24 45.81 -177.30
CA ALA A 37 -57.70 44.70 -176.52
C ALA A 37 -56.54 45.16 -175.61
N ALA A 38 -55.60 45.95 -176.15
CA ALA A 38 -54.47 46.49 -175.39
C ALA A 38 -54.92 47.38 -174.21
N CYS A 39 -55.91 48.25 -174.42
CA CYS A 39 -56.47 49.12 -173.38
C CYS A 39 -57.18 48.33 -172.27
N ARG A 40 -57.99 47.31 -172.62
CA ARG A 40 -58.60 46.38 -171.65
C ARG A 40 -57.53 45.68 -170.80
N GLY A 41 -56.48 45.14 -171.44
CA GLY A 41 -55.35 44.52 -170.75
C GLY A 41 -54.55 45.48 -169.86
N MET A 42 -54.40 46.75 -170.24
CA MET A 42 -53.77 47.78 -169.41
C MET A 42 -54.58 48.04 -168.14
N ARG A 43 -55.91 48.26 -168.26
CA ARG A 43 -56.80 48.50 -167.12
C ARG A 43 -56.80 47.33 -166.12
N ALA A 44 -56.85 46.09 -166.60
CA ALA A 44 -56.75 44.89 -165.76
C ALA A 44 -55.41 44.85 -164.98
N ARG A 45 -54.28 45.04 -165.68
CA ARG A 45 -52.94 45.05 -165.07
C ARG A 45 -52.77 46.17 -164.04
N ARG A 46 -53.35 47.36 -164.25
CA ARG A 46 -53.32 48.46 -163.25
C ARG A 46 -54.10 48.10 -161.98
N ARG A 47 -55.29 47.51 -162.10
CA ARG A 47 -56.10 47.04 -160.96
C ARG A 47 -55.35 45.99 -160.13
N PHE A 48 -54.77 44.97 -160.77
CA PHE A 48 -54.00 43.94 -160.07
C PHE A 48 -52.76 44.49 -159.36
N ARG A 49 -52.00 45.39 -160.00
CA ARG A 49 -50.84 46.05 -159.36
C ARG A 49 -51.25 46.82 -158.11
N LEU A 50 -52.34 47.60 -158.17
CA LEU A 50 -52.85 48.35 -157.02
C LEU A 50 -53.25 47.42 -155.86
N ALA A 51 -54.04 46.39 -156.13
CA ALA A 51 -54.43 45.39 -155.13
C ALA A 51 -53.19 44.75 -154.47
N ARG A 52 -52.20 44.32 -155.26
CA ARG A 52 -50.94 43.75 -154.75
C ARG A 52 -50.18 44.74 -153.86
N THR A 53 -50.08 46.02 -154.26
CA THR A 53 -49.40 47.03 -153.43
C THR A 53 -50.10 47.32 -152.11
N SER A 54 -51.44 47.33 -152.08
CA SER A 54 -52.20 47.50 -150.83
C SER A 54 -52.03 46.29 -149.90
N VAL A 55 -52.12 45.06 -150.44
CA VAL A 55 -51.87 43.83 -149.66
C VAL A 55 -50.47 43.81 -149.07
N VAL A 56 -49.43 44.17 -149.84
CA VAL A 56 -48.04 44.23 -149.34
C VAL A 56 -47.88 45.27 -148.23
N LYS A 57 -48.52 46.46 -148.33
CA LYS A 57 -48.49 47.47 -147.26
C LYS A 57 -49.19 46.99 -145.97
N ILE A 58 -50.35 46.32 -146.10
CA ILE A 58 -51.05 45.73 -144.95
C ILE A 58 -50.18 44.65 -144.31
N GLN A 59 -49.62 43.74 -145.11
CA GLN A 59 -48.73 42.68 -144.63
C GLN A 59 -47.46 43.22 -143.94
N SER A 60 -46.84 44.29 -144.46
CA SER A 60 -45.66 44.90 -143.81
C SER A 60 -46.02 45.54 -142.47
N HIS A 61 -47.17 46.23 -142.38
CA HIS A 61 -47.64 46.80 -141.12
C HIS A 61 -48.00 45.72 -140.08
N CYS A 62 -48.71 44.66 -140.49
CA CYS A 62 -49.00 43.52 -139.62
C CYS A 62 -47.73 42.84 -139.09
N ARG A 63 -46.72 42.62 -139.96
CA ARG A 63 -45.40 42.08 -139.56
C ARG A 63 -44.70 42.98 -138.54
N ALA A 64 -44.71 44.30 -138.75
CA ALA A 64 -44.12 45.27 -137.81
C ALA A 64 -44.84 45.26 -136.44
N CYS A 65 -46.17 45.20 -136.42
CA CYS A 65 -46.96 45.12 -135.19
C CYS A 65 -46.72 43.82 -134.41
N ILE A 66 -46.63 42.68 -135.10
CA ILE A 66 -46.27 41.38 -134.49
C ILE A 66 -44.86 41.44 -133.88
N ALA A 67 -43.88 41.95 -134.63
CA ALA A 67 -42.50 42.11 -134.16
C ALA A 67 -42.42 43.02 -132.93
N ARG A 68 -43.11 44.17 -132.93
CA ARG A 68 -43.13 45.11 -131.80
C ARG A 68 -43.84 44.52 -130.57
N ARG A 69 -44.93 43.76 -130.74
CA ARG A 69 -45.59 43.05 -129.62
C ARG A 69 -44.66 41.97 -129.03
N ARG A 70 -43.93 41.22 -129.86
CA ARG A 70 -42.93 40.23 -129.42
C ARG A 70 -41.77 40.89 -128.66
N PHE A 71 -41.23 42.00 -129.16
CA PHE A 71 -40.18 42.77 -128.50
C PHE A 71 -40.63 43.31 -127.12
N LEU A 72 -41.83 43.89 -127.02
CA LEU A 72 -42.34 44.42 -125.75
C LEU A 72 -42.56 43.31 -124.71
N SER A 73 -43.04 42.13 -125.12
CA SER A 73 -43.14 40.95 -124.25
C SER A 73 -41.77 40.51 -123.72
N LEU A 74 -40.77 40.37 -124.61
CA LEU A 74 -39.39 40.03 -124.21
C LEU A 74 -38.76 41.09 -123.31
N LYS A 75 -38.99 42.39 -123.58
CA LYS A 75 -38.54 43.50 -122.71
C LYS A 75 -39.16 43.41 -121.32
N HIS A 76 -40.46 43.12 -121.21
CA HIS A 76 -41.13 42.95 -119.92
C HIS A 76 -40.55 41.75 -119.15
N ALA A 77 -40.40 40.60 -119.79
CA ALA A 77 -39.80 39.41 -119.18
C ALA A 77 -38.35 39.65 -118.72
N ALA A 78 -37.55 40.37 -119.50
CA ALA A 78 -36.20 40.76 -119.12
C ALA A 78 -36.16 41.69 -117.89
N VAL A 79 -37.07 42.67 -117.80
CA VAL A 79 -37.19 43.57 -116.63
C VAL A 79 -37.63 42.80 -115.38
N GLN A 80 -38.55 41.84 -115.50
CA GLN A 80 -38.95 40.96 -114.38
C GLN A 80 -37.80 40.07 -113.92
N LEU A 81 -37.03 39.49 -114.85
CA LEU A 81 -35.84 38.70 -114.48
C LEU A 81 -34.78 39.57 -113.78
N GLN A 82 -34.54 40.80 -114.28
CA GLN A 82 -33.63 41.76 -113.66
C GLN A 82 -34.08 42.19 -112.26
N SER A 83 -35.38 42.40 -112.02
CA SER A 83 -35.89 42.75 -110.68
C SER A 83 -35.71 41.59 -109.69
N ILE A 84 -36.02 40.36 -110.11
CA ILE A 84 -35.81 39.13 -109.31
C ILE A 84 -34.32 38.92 -108.99
N VAL A 85 -33.42 39.12 -109.96
CA VAL A 85 -31.96 39.00 -109.74
C VAL A 85 -31.46 40.06 -108.75
N ARG A 86 -31.87 41.34 -108.91
CA ARG A 86 -31.51 42.43 -107.98
C ARG A 86 -32.01 42.13 -106.55
N MET A 87 -33.25 41.66 -106.41
CA MET A 87 -33.81 41.23 -105.12
C MET A 87 -33.02 40.06 -104.50
N ARG A 88 -32.71 39.02 -105.28
CA ARG A 88 -31.91 37.87 -104.81
C ARG A 88 -30.51 38.30 -104.35
N GLN A 89 -29.85 39.21 -105.07
CA GLN A 89 -28.55 39.77 -104.69
C GLN A 89 -28.64 40.58 -103.39
N ALA A 90 -29.67 41.44 -103.23
CA ALA A 90 -29.89 42.18 -101.99
C ALA A 90 -30.15 41.26 -100.79
N ARG A 91 -31.01 40.25 -100.95
CA ARG A 91 -31.30 39.24 -99.93
C ARG A 91 -30.04 38.45 -99.53
N ALA A 92 -29.20 38.08 -100.50
CA ALA A 92 -27.93 37.40 -100.24
C ALA A 92 -26.94 38.28 -99.45
N ARG A 93 -26.83 39.58 -99.78
CA ARG A 93 -26.02 40.55 -99.01
C ARG A 93 -26.52 40.69 -97.57
N TYR A 94 -27.83 40.85 -97.37
CA TYR A 94 -28.43 40.91 -96.04
C TYR A 94 -28.17 39.63 -95.21
N LEU A 95 -28.34 38.45 -95.81
CA LEU A 95 -28.10 37.18 -95.10
C LEU A 95 -26.63 37.00 -94.70
N ARG A 96 -25.66 37.43 -95.53
CA ARG A 96 -24.23 37.45 -95.17
C ARG A 96 -23.96 38.37 -93.98
N LEU A 97 -24.50 39.60 -93.99
CA LEU A 97 -24.36 40.55 -92.88
C LEU A 97 -24.99 40.02 -91.58
N ARG A 98 -26.19 39.44 -91.67
CA ARG A 98 -26.87 38.80 -90.53
C ARG A 98 -26.07 37.62 -89.98
N ALA A 99 -25.48 36.79 -90.84
CA ALA A 99 -24.64 35.67 -90.41
C ALA A 99 -23.35 36.15 -89.71
N ALA A 100 -22.67 37.17 -90.24
CA ALA A 100 -21.50 37.77 -89.62
C ALA A 100 -21.83 38.39 -88.26
N ALA A 101 -22.93 39.16 -88.17
CA ALA A 101 -23.38 39.75 -86.90
C ALA A 101 -23.70 38.66 -85.85
N LEU A 102 -24.41 37.60 -86.22
CA LEU A 102 -24.72 36.48 -85.34
C LEU A 102 -23.45 35.70 -84.91
N PHE A 103 -22.47 35.52 -85.80
CA PHE A 103 -21.17 34.92 -85.47
C PHE A 103 -20.42 35.77 -84.44
N THR A 104 -20.27 37.08 -84.68
CA THR A 104 -19.60 38.01 -83.77
C THR A 104 -20.30 38.07 -82.40
N GLN A 105 -21.63 38.13 -82.37
CA GLN A 105 -22.41 38.08 -81.13
C GLN A 105 -22.24 36.76 -80.37
N ARG A 106 -22.28 35.61 -81.06
CA ARG A 106 -22.03 34.29 -80.46
C ARG A 106 -20.60 34.19 -79.89
N ARG A 107 -19.58 34.62 -80.66
CA ARG A 107 -18.18 34.63 -80.26
C ARG A 107 -17.94 35.54 -79.05
N PHE A 108 -18.49 36.75 -79.05
CA PHE A 108 -18.41 37.68 -77.91
C PHE A 108 -19.07 37.11 -76.65
N ARG A 109 -20.29 36.56 -76.76
CA ARG A 109 -20.99 35.90 -75.64
C ARG A 109 -20.17 34.74 -75.06
N ALA A 110 -19.60 33.89 -75.91
CA ALA A 110 -18.75 32.77 -75.51
C ALA A 110 -17.44 33.23 -74.84
N LEU A 111 -16.79 34.29 -75.34
CA LEU A 111 -15.59 34.86 -74.70
C LEU A 111 -15.93 35.49 -73.34
N LYS A 112 -17.08 36.16 -73.21
CA LYS A 112 -17.54 36.79 -71.96
C LYS A 112 -17.91 35.74 -70.89
N THR A 113 -18.51 34.62 -71.24
CA THR A 113 -18.75 33.50 -70.30
C THR A 113 -17.46 32.75 -69.96
N ALA A 114 -16.55 32.55 -70.92
CA ALA A 114 -15.24 31.95 -70.66
C ALA A 114 -14.32 32.86 -69.80
N ALA A 115 -14.50 34.19 -69.84
CA ALA A 115 -13.85 35.11 -68.91
C ALA A 115 -14.41 34.96 -67.48
N ARG A 116 -15.74 34.99 -67.31
CA ARG A 116 -16.41 34.79 -66.00
C ARG A 116 -16.01 33.47 -65.33
N ARG A 117 -16.10 32.34 -66.05
CA ARG A 117 -15.70 31.01 -65.54
C ARG A 117 -14.24 30.94 -65.09
N ARG A 118 -13.32 31.61 -65.80
CA ARG A 118 -11.90 31.66 -65.41
C ARG A 118 -11.68 32.50 -64.15
N GLU A 119 -12.45 33.56 -63.97
CA GLU A 119 -12.41 34.41 -62.77
C GLU A 119 -13.04 33.71 -61.55
N GLU A 120 -14.18 33.04 -61.73
CA GLU A 120 -14.79 32.16 -60.72
C GLU A 120 -13.80 31.07 -60.26
N TYR A 121 -13.16 30.36 -61.20
CA TYR A 121 -12.13 29.36 -60.89
C TYR A 121 -10.93 29.97 -60.13
N ARG A 122 -10.44 31.15 -60.52
CA ARG A 122 -9.37 31.85 -59.82
C ARG A 122 -9.74 32.17 -58.36
N ARG A 123 -10.97 32.65 -58.12
CA ARG A 123 -11.48 32.95 -56.78
C ARG A 123 -11.55 31.70 -55.90
N VAL A 124 -12.12 30.61 -56.42
CA VAL A 124 -12.18 29.32 -55.72
C VAL A 124 -10.78 28.79 -55.43
N ARG A 125 -9.88 28.76 -56.43
CA ARG A 125 -8.48 28.32 -56.25
C ARG A 125 -7.74 29.16 -55.21
N ALA A 126 -7.91 30.48 -55.21
CA ALA A 126 -7.30 31.36 -54.21
C ALA A 126 -7.86 31.11 -52.79
N ALA A 127 -9.17 30.88 -52.66
CA ALA A 127 -9.78 30.51 -51.38
C ALA A 127 -9.26 29.15 -50.87
N CYS A 128 -9.18 28.13 -51.74
CA CYS A 128 -8.62 26.82 -51.40
C CYS A 128 -7.14 26.91 -50.95
N ILE A 129 -6.32 27.70 -51.65
CA ILE A 129 -4.91 27.91 -51.28
C ILE A 129 -4.80 28.60 -49.91
N ARG A 130 -5.61 29.63 -49.62
CA ARG A 130 -5.66 30.27 -48.29
C ARG A 130 -6.07 29.30 -47.20
N LEU A 131 -7.10 28.47 -47.45
CA LEU A 131 -7.58 27.46 -46.50
C LEU A 131 -6.51 26.39 -46.23
N GLN A 132 -5.83 25.90 -47.27
CA GLN A 132 -4.73 24.94 -47.16
C GLN A 132 -3.53 25.52 -46.40
N ALA A 133 -3.16 26.77 -46.66
CA ALA A 133 -2.08 27.46 -45.93
C ALA A 133 -2.43 27.64 -44.45
N PHE A 134 -3.67 28.06 -44.14
CA PHE A 134 -4.15 28.18 -42.77
C PHE A 134 -4.17 26.82 -42.05
N ALA A 135 -4.68 25.77 -42.69
CA ALA A 135 -4.73 24.43 -42.13
C ALA A 135 -3.33 23.86 -41.84
N ARG A 136 -2.38 23.97 -42.79
CA ARG A 136 -0.97 23.58 -42.60
C ARG A 136 -0.34 24.34 -41.43
N GLY A 137 -0.49 25.66 -41.40
CA GLY A 137 0.02 26.50 -40.31
C GLY A 137 -0.63 26.20 -38.95
N HIS A 138 -1.93 25.87 -38.92
CA HIS A 138 -2.64 25.45 -37.71
C HIS A 138 -2.09 24.11 -37.19
N LEU A 139 -1.90 23.11 -38.05
CA LEU A 139 -1.37 21.80 -37.66
C LEU A 139 0.03 21.92 -37.04
N VAL A 140 0.95 22.67 -37.66
CA VAL A 140 2.29 22.91 -37.10
C VAL A 140 2.22 23.66 -35.77
N ARG A 141 1.43 24.74 -35.66
CA ARG A 141 1.23 25.49 -34.40
C ARG A 141 0.51 24.68 -33.32
N ARG A 142 -0.26 23.65 -33.67
CA ARG A 142 -0.86 22.70 -32.73
C ARG A 142 0.19 21.70 -32.23
N GLN A 143 1.00 21.14 -33.13
CA GLN A 143 2.07 20.21 -32.77
C GLN A 143 3.11 20.86 -31.85
N LEU A 144 3.58 22.08 -32.19
CA LEU A 144 4.50 22.83 -31.35
C LEU A 144 3.91 23.12 -29.96
N ARG A 145 2.63 23.53 -29.86
CA ARG A 145 1.98 23.76 -28.56
C ARG A 145 1.85 22.48 -27.72
N LEU A 146 1.61 21.32 -28.35
CA LEU A 146 1.61 20.02 -27.66
C LEU A 146 3.01 19.65 -27.15
N GLN A 147 4.05 19.84 -27.97
CA GLN A 147 5.44 19.60 -27.57
C GLN A 147 5.89 20.54 -26.44
N SER A 148 5.60 21.84 -26.53
CA SER A 148 5.89 22.81 -25.47
C SER A 148 5.15 22.50 -24.17
N SER A 149 3.87 22.12 -24.25
CA SER A 149 3.08 21.72 -23.07
C SER A 149 3.65 20.46 -22.40
N ALA A 150 4.06 19.46 -23.20
CA ALA A 150 4.75 18.27 -22.68
C ALA A 150 6.11 18.62 -22.04
N ALA A 151 6.89 19.50 -22.66
CA ALA A 151 8.17 19.97 -22.11
C ALA A 151 7.99 20.71 -20.77
N VAL A 152 7.05 21.66 -20.68
CA VAL A 152 6.71 22.39 -19.45
C VAL A 152 6.19 21.44 -18.36
N THR A 153 5.39 20.43 -18.72
CA THR A 153 4.92 19.40 -17.79
C THR A 153 6.08 18.55 -17.26
N LEU A 154 7.03 18.17 -18.11
CA LEU A 154 8.20 17.39 -17.71
C LEU A 154 9.18 18.21 -16.86
N GLN A 155 9.43 19.48 -17.22
CA GLN A 155 10.26 20.42 -16.48
C GLN A 155 9.68 20.75 -15.09
N SER A 156 8.37 21.00 -14.99
CA SER A 156 7.72 21.24 -13.69
C SER A 156 7.73 19.99 -12.81
N CYS A 157 7.47 18.80 -13.37
CA CYS A 157 7.63 17.53 -12.66
C CYS A 157 9.07 17.30 -12.18
N PHE A 158 10.09 17.66 -12.98
CA PHE A 158 11.49 17.59 -12.59
C PHE A 158 11.81 18.54 -11.43
N ARG A 159 11.51 19.84 -11.58
CA ARG A 159 11.75 20.89 -10.57
C ARG A 159 11.07 20.54 -9.24
N MET A 160 9.82 20.07 -9.26
CA MET A 160 9.11 19.57 -8.08
C MET A 160 9.81 18.35 -7.44
N ARG A 161 10.23 17.37 -8.24
CA ARG A 161 10.92 16.16 -7.75
C ARG A 161 12.31 16.47 -7.18
N GLU A 162 12.97 17.51 -7.67
CA GLU A 162 14.23 18.03 -7.16
C GLU A 162 14.05 18.78 -5.84
N ALA A 163 13.14 19.77 -5.79
CA ALA A 163 12.80 20.50 -4.57
C ALA A 163 12.38 19.53 -3.45
N ARG A 164 11.55 18.53 -3.76
CA ARG A 164 11.16 17.47 -2.81
C ARG A 164 12.34 16.61 -2.35
N ARG A 165 13.33 16.33 -3.21
CA ARG A 165 14.58 15.64 -2.80
C ARG A 165 15.45 16.51 -1.89
N ARG A 166 15.59 17.81 -2.19
CA ARG A 166 16.32 18.77 -1.34
C ARG A 166 15.68 18.88 0.05
N PHE A 167 14.37 19.09 0.12
CA PHE A 167 13.61 19.11 1.38
C PHE A 167 13.75 17.82 2.18
N LEU A 168 13.63 16.64 1.54
CA LEU A 168 13.75 15.36 2.25
C LEU A 168 15.15 15.12 2.81
N ARG A 169 16.23 15.54 2.10
CA ARG A 169 17.62 15.49 2.62
C ARG A 169 17.78 16.36 3.87
N VAL A 170 17.31 17.62 3.82
CA VAL A 170 17.38 18.54 4.97
C VAL A 170 16.55 18.00 6.15
N ARG A 171 15.34 17.50 5.89
CA ARG A 171 14.48 16.89 6.92
C ARG A 171 15.11 15.64 7.54
N SER A 172 15.77 14.77 6.78
CA SER A 172 16.43 13.59 7.34
C SER A 172 17.65 13.98 8.20
N ALA A 173 18.46 14.94 7.77
CA ALA A 173 19.56 15.47 8.57
C ALA A 173 19.06 16.11 9.88
N ALA A 174 18.04 16.97 9.81
CA ALA A 174 17.44 17.59 10.98
C ALA A 174 16.87 16.56 11.98
N LEU A 175 16.20 15.50 11.50
CA LEU A 175 15.70 14.43 12.36
C LEU A 175 16.81 13.61 13.01
N VAL A 176 17.94 13.37 12.32
CA VAL A 176 19.11 12.72 12.91
C VAL A 176 19.73 13.60 14.01
N ILE A 177 19.93 14.89 13.74
CA ILE A 177 20.46 15.86 14.72
C ILE A 177 19.54 15.96 15.95
N GLN A 178 18.23 16.09 15.74
CA GLN A 178 17.24 16.16 16.84
C GLN A 178 17.22 14.86 17.68
N ARG A 179 17.34 13.68 17.05
CA ARG A 179 17.43 12.39 17.76
C ARG A 179 18.73 12.30 18.57
N ALA A 180 19.88 12.64 17.98
CA ALA A 180 21.17 12.64 18.64
C ALA A 180 21.21 13.62 19.83
N TYR A 181 20.65 14.82 19.66
CA TYR A 181 20.52 15.82 20.72
C TYR A 181 19.65 15.33 21.87
N ARG A 182 18.46 14.80 21.59
CA ARG A 182 17.55 14.24 22.61
C ARG A 182 18.21 13.07 23.36
N ALA A 183 18.93 12.19 22.65
CA ALA A 183 19.69 11.10 23.27
C ALA A 183 20.86 11.60 24.14
N ARG A 184 21.61 12.63 23.70
CA ARG A 184 22.66 13.28 24.51
C ARG A 184 22.08 13.93 25.76
N GLN A 185 20.96 14.63 25.66
CA GLN A 185 20.25 15.22 26.81
C GLN A 185 19.77 14.16 27.80
N ALA A 186 19.16 13.06 27.33
CA ALA A 186 18.77 11.94 28.19
C ALA A 186 19.98 11.31 28.90
N ARG A 187 21.10 11.11 28.19
CA ARG A 187 22.37 10.60 28.74
C ARG A 187 22.94 11.53 29.82
N LEU A 188 22.91 12.85 29.60
CA LEU A 188 23.35 13.85 30.58
C LEU A 188 22.47 13.87 31.84
N ARG A 189 21.13 13.84 31.69
CA ARG A 189 20.20 13.71 32.82
C ARG A 189 20.45 12.43 33.63
N ARG A 190 20.66 11.28 32.95
CA ARG A 190 21.01 10.00 33.60
C ARG A 190 22.35 10.08 34.34
N ARG A 191 23.37 10.73 33.76
CA ARG A 191 24.70 10.92 34.40
C ARG A 191 24.60 11.78 35.66
N LYS A 192 23.92 12.92 35.62
CA LYS A 192 23.67 13.76 36.80
C LYS A 192 22.93 12.99 37.91
N ARG A 193 21.83 12.30 37.58
CA ARG A 193 21.08 11.48 38.55
C ARG A 193 21.94 10.37 39.17
N TRP A 194 22.77 9.69 38.39
CA TRP A 194 23.68 8.66 38.88
C TRP A 194 24.79 9.23 39.79
N GLN A 195 25.34 10.41 39.48
CA GLN A 195 26.32 11.07 40.34
C GLN A 195 25.72 11.41 41.72
N VAL A 196 24.50 11.97 41.76
CA VAL A 196 23.78 12.26 43.01
C VAL A 196 23.51 10.97 43.79
N LEU A 197 22.97 9.93 43.15
CA LEU A 197 22.71 8.65 43.81
C LEU A 197 23.98 8.02 44.38
N ARG A 198 25.10 8.01 43.63
CA ARG A 198 26.40 7.50 44.09
C ARG A 198 26.95 8.28 45.29
N ALA A 199 26.74 9.59 45.34
CA ALA A 199 27.10 10.41 46.50
C ALA A 199 26.24 10.08 47.72
N VAL A 200 24.92 9.95 47.55
CA VAL A 200 23.98 9.56 48.62
C VAL A 200 24.30 8.16 49.16
N THR A 201 24.54 7.17 48.31
CA THR A 201 24.91 5.80 48.76
C THR A 201 26.22 5.80 49.54
N ARG A 202 27.22 6.58 49.11
CA ARG A 202 28.49 6.76 49.85
C ARG A 202 28.27 7.39 51.23
N LEU A 203 27.46 8.45 51.31
CA LEU A 203 27.13 9.12 52.57
C LEU A 203 26.37 8.19 53.53
N GLN A 204 25.38 7.46 53.02
CA GLN A 204 24.62 6.46 53.79
C GLN A 204 25.50 5.32 54.30
N ALA A 205 26.43 4.81 53.48
CA ALA A 205 27.39 3.79 53.90
C ALA A 205 28.36 4.32 54.97
N ALA A 206 28.90 5.53 54.78
CA ALA A 206 29.77 6.19 55.76
C ALA A 206 29.06 6.40 57.11
N TYR A 207 27.80 6.87 57.09
CA TYR A 207 27.00 7.06 58.30
C TYR A 207 26.64 5.74 59.01
N ARG A 208 26.27 4.69 58.26
CA ARG A 208 26.05 3.34 58.82
C ARG A 208 27.32 2.82 59.51
N GLY A 209 28.49 2.96 58.85
CA GLY A 209 29.79 2.60 59.43
C GLY A 209 30.18 3.44 60.65
N TYR A 210 29.87 4.74 60.65
CA TYR A 210 30.06 5.62 61.80
C TYR A 210 29.21 5.18 63.00
N ARG A 211 27.90 4.94 62.79
CA ARG A 211 26.99 4.45 63.85
C ARG A 211 27.45 3.12 64.44
N ALA A 212 27.90 2.18 63.60
CA ALA A 212 28.46 0.91 64.05
C ALA A 212 29.74 1.09 64.89
N ARG A 213 30.70 1.91 64.41
CA ARG A 213 31.93 2.21 65.16
C ARG A 213 31.68 2.95 66.47
N GLN A 214 30.69 3.83 66.54
CA GLN A 214 30.29 4.49 67.79
C GLN A 214 29.65 3.52 68.79
N LEU A 215 28.78 2.60 68.34
CA LEU A 215 28.21 1.56 69.20
C LEU A 215 29.31 0.63 69.74
N LEU A 216 30.25 0.22 68.89
CA LEU A 216 31.39 -0.60 69.30
C LEU A 216 32.27 0.15 70.31
N ARG A 217 32.67 1.41 70.04
CA ARG A 217 33.43 2.24 71.00
C ARG A 217 32.74 2.34 72.35
N ARG A 218 31.43 2.61 72.39
CA ARG A 218 30.66 2.66 73.66
C ARG A 218 30.74 1.34 74.44
N ARG A 219 30.57 0.19 73.76
CA ARG A 219 30.71 -1.15 74.36
C ARG A 219 32.13 -1.40 74.86
N SER A 220 33.16 -1.11 74.06
CA SER A 220 34.56 -1.27 74.43
C SER A 220 34.95 -0.38 75.62
N THR A 221 34.58 0.89 75.63
CA THR A 221 34.86 1.80 76.77
C THR A 221 34.17 1.33 78.06
N ALA A 222 32.94 0.82 77.98
CA ALA A 222 32.26 0.23 79.14
C ALA A 222 32.99 -1.04 79.64
N ALA A 223 33.35 -1.95 78.72
CA ALA A 223 34.12 -3.16 79.05
C ALA A 223 35.47 -2.83 79.69
N CYS A 224 36.24 -1.89 79.14
CA CYS A 224 37.52 -1.46 79.72
C CYS A 224 37.35 -0.85 81.12
N LYS A 225 36.29 -0.06 81.38
CA LYS A 225 36.00 0.46 82.73
C LYS A 225 35.72 -0.68 83.73
N ILE A 226 34.89 -1.66 83.35
CA ILE A 226 34.57 -2.83 84.18
C ILE A 226 35.83 -3.67 84.44
N GLN A 227 36.62 -3.95 83.40
CA GLN A 227 37.87 -4.71 83.50
C GLN A 227 38.91 -3.99 84.37
N ALA A 228 39.06 -2.67 84.25
CA ALA A 228 39.98 -1.88 85.07
C ALA A 228 39.54 -1.88 86.55
N ALA A 229 38.24 -1.67 86.83
CA ALA A 229 37.70 -1.73 88.18
C ALA A 229 37.89 -3.12 88.82
N PHE A 230 37.63 -4.19 88.07
CA PHE A 230 37.85 -5.57 88.54
C PHE A 230 39.34 -5.87 88.82
N ARG A 231 40.24 -5.49 87.92
CA ARG A 231 41.70 -5.64 88.12
C ARG A 231 42.17 -4.88 89.37
N GLY A 232 41.74 -3.63 89.53
CA GLY A 232 42.06 -2.82 90.72
C GLY A 232 41.52 -3.45 92.01
N HIS A 233 40.27 -3.91 92.02
CA HIS A 233 39.68 -4.60 93.15
C HIS A 233 40.45 -5.88 93.52
N ARG A 234 40.84 -6.70 92.53
CA ARG A 234 41.58 -7.94 92.75
C ARG A 234 42.91 -7.70 93.48
N GLU A 235 43.71 -6.74 93.01
CA GLU A 235 44.99 -6.45 93.68
C GLU A 235 44.79 -5.74 95.04
N GLN A 236 43.74 -4.94 95.22
CA GLN A 236 43.38 -4.40 96.54
C GLN A 236 43.01 -5.50 97.55
N VAL A 237 42.27 -6.54 97.13
CA VAL A 237 41.95 -7.70 97.98
C VAL A 237 43.23 -8.48 98.31
N ARG A 238 44.11 -8.71 97.32
CA ARG A 238 45.41 -9.37 97.52
C ARG A 238 46.29 -8.60 98.51
N PHE A 239 46.43 -7.29 98.35
CA PHE A 239 47.20 -6.42 99.24
C PHE A 239 46.64 -6.40 100.66
N ARG A 240 45.30 -6.33 100.82
CA ARG A 240 44.64 -6.45 102.13
C ARG A 240 44.89 -7.79 102.81
N SER A 241 45.03 -8.88 102.06
CA SER A 241 45.42 -10.20 102.60
C SER A 241 46.86 -10.18 103.13
N VAL A 242 47.82 -9.67 102.33
CA VAL A 242 49.23 -9.54 102.75
C VAL A 242 49.37 -8.65 103.99
N LEU A 243 48.66 -7.52 104.06
CA LEU A 243 48.65 -6.65 105.24
C LEU A 243 48.11 -7.36 106.49
N ARG A 244 47.05 -8.18 106.37
CA ARG A 244 46.52 -8.97 107.49
C ARG A 244 47.57 -9.95 108.02
N SER A 245 48.24 -10.70 107.14
CA SER A 245 49.31 -11.62 107.52
C SER A 245 50.49 -10.89 108.20
N ALA A 246 50.91 -9.75 107.66
CA ALA A 246 51.98 -8.94 108.25
C ALA A 246 51.61 -8.44 109.66
N VAL A 247 50.37 -7.95 109.86
CA VAL A 247 49.88 -7.53 111.19
C VAL A 247 49.81 -8.70 112.17
N THR A 248 49.42 -9.90 111.74
CA THR A 248 49.42 -11.10 112.58
C THR A 248 50.84 -11.48 113.02
N ILE A 249 51.81 -11.48 112.11
CA ILE A 249 53.23 -11.75 112.43
C ILE A 249 53.78 -10.69 113.40
N GLN A 250 53.48 -9.41 113.18
CA GLN A 250 53.89 -8.32 114.08
C GLN A 250 53.28 -8.45 115.47
N ARG A 251 52.00 -8.84 115.58
CA ARG A 251 51.33 -9.10 116.87
C ARG A 251 51.97 -10.27 117.60
N TRP A 252 52.21 -11.39 116.91
CA TRP A 252 52.89 -12.56 117.46
C TRP A 252 54.30 -12.22 117.97
N TYR A 253 55.11 -11.51 117.16
CA TYR A 253 56.46 -11.10 117.55
C TYR A 253 56.46 -10.19 118.79
N ARG A 254 55.54 -9.22 118.86
CA ARG A 254 55.40 -8.33 120.03
C ARG A 254 55.08 -9.12 121.30
N ALA A 255 54.13 -10.06 121.24
CA ALA A 255 53.79 -10.94 122.36
C ALA A 255 54.95 -11.90 122.74
N ARG A 256 55.68 -12.42 121.75
CA ARG A 256 56.85 -13.28 121.97
C ARG A 256 58.00 -12.52 122.65
N ARG A 257 58.15 -11.23 122.36
CA ARG A 257 59.12 -10.33 123.00
C ARG A 257 58.73 -10.00 124.44
N THR A 258 57.51 -9.53 124.70
CA THR A 258 57.08 -9.22 126.09
C THR A 258 57.13 -10.44 127.01
N ALA A 259 56.79 -11.64 126.51
CA ALA A 259 56.96 -12.89 127.26
C ALA A 259 58.43 -13.22 127.60
N ARG A 260 59.39 -12.84 126.74
CA ARG A 260 60.83 -12.98 127.02
C ARG A 260 61.30 -11.96 128.07
N ASP A 261 60.83 -10.72 127.98
CA ASP A 261 61.18 -9.64 128.89
C ASP A 261 60.67 -9.92 130.32
N LEU A 262 59.42 -10.37 130.46
CA LEU A 262 58.85 -10.84 131.74
C LEU A 262 59.63 -12.02 132.34
N ARG A 263 60.05 -12.99 131.51
CA ARG A 263 60.84 -14.14 131.97
C ARG A 263 62.24 -13.72 132.44
N ALA A 264 62.84 -12.70 131.83
CA ALA A 264 64.10 -12.12 132.29
C ALA A 264 63.94 -11.37 133.64
N GLN A 265 62.83 -10.64 133.84
CA GLN A 265 62.50 -10.01 135.12
C GLN A 265 62.33 -11.05 136.23
N PHE A 266 61.58 -12.14 135.99
CA PHE A 266 61.42 -13.25 136.94
C PHE A 266 62.78 -13.82 137.41
N PHE A 267 63.71 -14.06 136.49
CA PHE A 267 65.04 -14.57 136.87
C PHE A 267 65.83 -13.59 137.74
N ARG A 268 65.75 -12.28 137.51
CA ARG A 268 66.39 -11.25 138.37
C ARG A 268 65.81 -11.23 139.78
N VAL A 269 64.49 -11.34 139.93
CA VAL A 269 63.83 -11.43 141.24
C VAL A 269 64.24 -12.72 141.95
N ARG A 270 64.29 -13.85 141.23
CA ARG A 270 64.70 -15.14 141.79
C ARG A 270 66.15 -15.15 142.29
N THR A 271 67.09 -14.57 141.54
CA THR A 271 68.50 -14.50 141.98
C THR A 271 68.66 -13.60 143.20
N ALA A 272 68.02 -12.42 143.22
CA ALA A 272 68.05 -11.52 144.39
C ALA A 272 67.51 -12.20 145.66
N ALA A 273 66.40 -12.94 145.55
CA ALA A 273 65.83 -13.69 146.67
C ALA A 273 66.77 -14.77 147.21
N LEU A 274 67.45 -15.52 146.33
CA LEU A 274 68.43 -16.54 146.71
C LEU A 274 69.66 -15.93 147.41
N SER A 275 70.17 -14.79 146.92
CA SER A 275 71.25 -14.05 147.57
C SER A 275 70.87 -13.59 148.98
N LEU A 276 69.64 -13.10 149.18
CA LEU A 276 69.14 -12.67 150.49
C LEU A 276 69.02 -13.85 151.47
N GLN A 277 68.51 -14.99 151.00
CA GLN A 277 68.44 -16.23 151.81
C GLN A 277 69.82 -16.74 152.24
N ALA A 278 70.82 -16.68 151.36
CA ALA A 278 72.19 -17.03 151.68
C ALA A 278 72.80 -16.10 152.75
N ALA A 279 72.57 -14.79 152.64
CA ALA A 279 73.05 -13.80 153.60
C ALA A 279 72.48 -14.04 155.02
N CYS A 280 71.17 -14.28 155.14
CA CYS A 280 70.51 -14.58 156.42
C CYS A 280 71.01 -15.89 157.06
N ARG A 281 71.24 -16.94 156.26
CA ARG A 281 71.84 -18.20 156.75
C ARG A 281 73.26 -17.98 157.29
N GLY A 282 74.10 -17.24 156.56
CA GLY A 282 75.46 -16.90 156.98
C GLY A 282 75.53 -16.02 158.25
N TRP A 283 74.58 -15.09 158.43
CA TRP A 283 74.46 -14.29 159.64
C TRP A 283 74.19 -15.15 160.88
N LYS A 284 73.26 -16.12 160.78
CA LYS A 284 72.87 -16.98 161.92
C LYS A 284 74.04 -17.80 162.49
N VAL A 285 74.94 -18.28 161.62
CA VAL A 285 76.17 -18.99 162.05
C VAL A 285 77.17 -18.03 162.71
N ARG A 286 77.43 -16.86 162.11
CA ARG A 286 78.34 -15.83 162.67
C ARG A 286 77.82 -15.18 163.97
N ALA A 287 76.55 -15.36 164.31
CA ALA A 287 75.98 -14.97 165.60
C ALA A 287 76.22 -16.01 166.71
N ARG A 288 76.44 -17.29 166.36
CA ARG A 288 76.77 -18.36 167.32
C ARG A 288 78.23 -18.30 167.76
N ILE A 289 79.16 -18.30 166.79
CA ILE A 289 80.62 -18.33 167.04
C ILE A 289 81.08 -17.21 167.97
N ARG A 290 80.50 -16.00 167.83
CA ARG A 290 80.81 -14.85 168.69
C ARG A 290 80.40 -15.04 170.16
N ARG A 291 79.43 -15.89 170.49
CA ARG A 291 79.09 -16.23 171.89
C ARG A 291 80.12 -17.18 172.49
N GLU A 292 80.51 -18.19 171.71
CA GLU A 292 81.50 -19.20 172.09
C GLU A 292 82.87 -18.54 172.36
N GLN A 293 83.27 -17.56 171.54
CA GLN A 293 84.47 -16.74 171.75
C GLN A 293 84.39 -15.82 172.98
N GLN A 294 83.22 -15.23 173.27
CA GLN A 294 83.06 -14.30 174.40
C GLN A 294 83.28 -15.01 175.76
N ALA A 295 82.83 -16.26 175.89
CA ALA A 295 82.97 -17.06 177.11
C ALA A 295 84.43 -17.46 177.41
N ALA A 296 85.25 -17.68 176.38
CA ALA A 296 86.67 -17.97 176.56
C ALA A 296 87.44 -16.76 177.12
N LEU A 297 87.09 -15.55 176.68
CA LEU A 297 87.72 -14.30 177.14
C LEU A 297 87.42 -14.00 178.61
N THR A 298 86.21 -14.28 179.09
CA THR A 298 85.85 -14.06 180.51
C THR A 298 86.67 -14.94 181.46
N ILE A 299 86.88 -16.23 181.12
CA ILE A 299 87.68 -17.15 181.94
C ILE A 299 89.15 -16.71 182.00
N GLN A 300 89.71 -16.21 180.88
CA GLN A 300 91.09 -15.72 180.84
C GLN A 300 91.30 -14.37 181.57
N ALA A 301 90.24 -13.58 181.73
CA ALA A 301 90.30 -12.28 182.40
C ALA A 301 90.42 -12.41 183.93
N GLU A 302 89.61 -13.26 184.57
CA GLU A 302 89.57 -13.35 186.04
C GLU A 302 90.87 -13.91 186.63
N PHE A 303 91.48 -14.90 185.98
CA PHE A 303 92.78 -15.44 186.38
C PHE A 303 93.88 -14.36 186.46
N ARG A 304 93.91 -13.44 185.48
CA ARG A 304 94.86 -12.31 185.44
C ARG A 304 94.54 -11.25 186.50
N ALA A 305 93.26 -11.02 186.79
CA ALA A 305 92.83 -10.05 187.80
C ALA A 305 93.26 -10.46 189.23
N ALA A 306 93.11 -11.74 189.58
CA ALA A 306 93.49 -12.27 190.90
C ALA A 306 94.99 -12.10 191.20
N GLN A 307 95.85 -12.30 190.19
CA GLN A 307 97.30 -12.17 190.32
C GLN A 307 97.73 -10.71 190.62
N ALA A 308 97.15 -9.74 189.91
CA ALA A 308 97.47 -8.31 190.07
C ALA A 308 97.02 -7.74 191.44
N GLN A 309 95.87 -8.18 191.97
CA GLN A 309 95.35 -7.68 193.24
C GLN A 309 96.25 -8.00 194.46
N ARG A 310 97.09 -9.04 194.37
CA ARG A 310 98.02 -9.42 195.45
C ARG A 310 99.23 -8.47 195.54
N GLN A 311 99.62 -7.83 194.44
CA GLN A 311 100.67 -6.80 194.43
C GLN A 311 100.12 -5.42 194.82
N PHE A 312 98.96 -5.01 194.29
CA PHE A 312 98.42 -3.66 194.50
C PHE A 312 98.13 -3.32 195.97
N ARG A 313 97.78 -4.32 196.81
CA ARG A 313 97.55 -4.12 198.25
C ARG A 313 98.79 -3.65 199.02
N ARG A 314 100.02 -3.87 198.52
CA ARG A 314 101.26 -3.34 199.14
C ARG A 314 101.54 -1.87 198.82
N LEU A 315 100.90 -1.30 197.78
CA LEU A 315 101.17 0.06 197.31
C LEU A 315 100.09 1.07 197.73
N ARG A 316 98.83 0.64 197.86
CA ARG A 316 97.70 1.55 198.10
C ARG A 316 97.70 2.24 199.48
N THR A 317 98.40 1.68 200.48
CA THR A 317 98.54 2.28 201.82
C THR A 317 99.21 3.66 201.81
N ALA A 318 100.07 3.95 200.84
CA ALA A 318 100.79 5.22 200.75
C ALA A 318 99.99 6.39 200.14
N ALA A 319 98.90 6.11 199.41
CA ALA A 319 98.28 7.11 198.51
C ALA A 319 97.11 7.93 199.11
N LEU A 320 96.66 7.61 200.33
CA LEU A 320 95.37 8.09 200.87
C LEU A 320 95.35 9.56 201.37
N VAL A 321 96.50 10.26 201.38
CA VAL A 321 96.64 11.56 202.06
C VAL A 321 96.43 12.78 201.13
N LEU A 322 96.69 12.67 199.82
CA LEU A 322 96.96 13.85 198.97
C LEU A 322 95.79 14.44 198.16
N GLN A 323 94.63 13.78 198.01
CA GLN A 323 93.62 14.16 197.00
C GLN A 323 92.27 14.65 197.55
N ARG A 324 92.27 15.41 198.65
CA ARG A 324 91.03 15.90 199.32
C ARG A 324 90.48 17.24 198.78
N LEU A 325 91.07 17.85 197.75
CA LEU A 325 91.06 19.33 197.57
C LEU A 325 90.51 19.94 196.25
N ARG A 326 89.87 19.20 195.32
CA ARG A 326 89.50 19.78 194.00
C ARG A 326 88.15 19.36 193.37
N ARG A 327 87.04 19.50 194.11
CA ARG A 327 85.67 19.51 193.55
C ARG A 327 85.18 20.97 193.33
N GLN A 328 84.01 21.14 192.68
CA GLN A 328 82.92 22.10 193.04
C GLN A 328 82.32 23.07 191.97
N ILE A 329 82.91 23.32 190.78
CA ILE A 329 82.55 24.53 189.99
C ILE A 329 81.38 24.46 188.96
N GLN A 330 81.09 23.36 188.26
CA GLN A 330 80.52 23.46 186.88
C GLN A 330 79.12 22.81 186.68
N LYS A 331 78.00 23.57 186.63
CA LYS A 331 76.62 22.98 186.56
C LYS A 331 75.38 23.87 186.15
N ARG A 332 75.30 24.60 185.02
CA ARG A 332 74.06 25.30 184.53
C ARG A 332 73.91 25.33 182.97
N HIS A 333 72.68 25.59 182.44
CA HIS A 333 72.26 25.90 181.02
C HIS A 333 72.02 24.73 180.02
N GLU A 334 71.13 24.72 178.98
CA GLU A 334 69.79 25.33 178.66
C GLU A 334 69.09 24.59 177.43
N CYS A 335 67.84 24.93 176.99
CA CYS A 335 67.01 24.22 175.94
C CYS A 335 65.99 25.11 175.12
N ALA A 336 65.46 24.71 173.89
CA ALA A 336 64.06 24.94 173.32
C ALA A 336 63.82 24.98 171.73
N ILE A 337 62.52 24.98 171.26
CA ILE A 337 61.86 25.53 169.97
C ILE A 337 61.36 24.61 168.76
N VAL A 338 60.13 24.82 168.18
CA VAL A 338 59.41 24.12 167.01
C VAL A 338 58.19 24.91 166.35
N ILE A 339 57.63 24.62 165.11
CA ILE A 339 56.17 24.64 164.58
C ILE A 339 55.81 25.23 163.11
N GLN A 340 54.71 24.75 162.40
CA GLN A 340 53.90 25.26 161.18
C GLN A 340 53.91 24.45 159.81
N ALA A 341 53.05 24.53 158.72
CA ALA A 341 51.62 24.94 158.34
C ALA A 341 51.18 24.52 156.84
N GLN A 342 49.91 24.75 156.32
CA GLN A 342 49.38 24.35 154.94
C GLN A 342 48.07 25.05 154.36
N TYR A 343 47.69 24.88 153.05
CA TYR A 343 46.32 24.85 152.37
C TYR A 343 46.05 25.71 151.07
N ARG A 344 45.17 25.24 150.12
CA ARG A 344 44.13 25.97 149.27
C ARG A 344 43.66 25.17 148.01
N MET A 345 42.56 25.56 147.30
CA MET A 345 41.87 24.69 146.29
C MET A 345 40.93 25.35 145.20
N HIS A 346 40.85 24.73 143.99
CA HIS A 346 39.65 24.40 143.12
C HIS A 346 38.61 25.45 142.59
N ALA A 347 38.52 25.69 141.24
CA ALA A 347 37.38 26.38 140.58
C ALA A 347 37.23 26.20 139.02
N GLN A 348 36.05 26.58 138.48
CA GLN A 348 35.62 26.84 137.07
C GLN A 348 35.54 25.72 135.99
N ARG A 349 34.30 25.23 135.72
CA ARG A 349 33.81 24.69 134.42
C ARG A 349 32.27 24.85 134.30
N ARG A 350 31.72 25.67 133.37
CA ARG A 350 30.29 25.73 132.94
C ARG A 350 30.02 26.87 131.93
N ARG A 351 29.21 26.63 130.87
CA ARG A 351 28.36 27.55 130.01
C ARG A 351 28.45 27.27 128.48
N TRP A 352 27.41 27.71 127.75
CA TRP A 352 27.24 27.83 126.28
C TRP A 352 26.98 26.57 125.40
N ALA A 353 25.69 26.25 125.16
CA ALA A 353 25.26 25.19 124.22
C ALA A 353 23.80 25.34 123.69
N ALA A 354 23.36 26.53 123.22
CA ALA A 354 21.91 26.85 123.19
C ALA A 354 21.31 27.63 121.98
N LEU A 355 21.87 27.60 120.75
CA LEU A 355 21.31 28.36 119.60
C LEU A 355 21.38 27.60 118.25
N ARG A 356 20.26 26.99 117.77
CA ARG A 356 20.26 26.31 116.45
C ARG A 356 18.95 26.07 115.66
N GLU A 357 17.74 26.34 116.17
CA GLU A 357 16.52 25.61 115.71
C GLU A 357 15.39 26.42 114.99
N ALA A 358 15.48 27.74 114.82
CA ALA A 358 14.28 28.56 114.51
C ALA A 358 13.81 28.67 113.03
N ALA A 359 14.69 28.50 112.03
CA ALA A 359 14.47 29.10 110.69
C ALA A 359 13.69 28.25 109.65
N ARG A 360 13.13 27.09 109.99
CA ARG A 360 12.61 26.12 108.99
C ARG A 360 11.18 26.38 108.45
N LEU A 361 10.46 27.38 108.95
CA LEU A 361 8.99 27.46 108.84
C LEU A 361 8.41 28.34 107.71
N ILE A 362 9.20 28.78 106.73
CA ILE A 362 8.76 29.71 105.66
C ILE A 362 8.67 29.01 104.28
N GLN A 363 8.03 27.84 104.22
CA GLN A 363 7.88 27.05 102.96
C GLN A 363 6.61 27.37 102.14
N ALA A 364 5.57 27.97 102.73
CA ALA A 364 4.19 27.69 102.29
C ALA A 364 3.59 28.58 101.17
N ARG A 365 4.02 29.84 100.99
CA ARG A 365 3.15 30.87 100.39
C ARG A 365 3.10 31.00 98.86
N TYR A 366 4.01 30.43 98.07
CA TYR A 366 4.06 30.67 96.61
C TYR A 366 3.18 29.75 95.75
N ARG A 367 2.48 28.76 96.33
CA ARG A 367 1.74 27.71 95.58
C ARG A 367 0.23 27.99 95.38
N ALA A 368 -0.25 29.21 95.65
CA ALA A 368 -1.68 29.50 95.83
C ALA A 368 -2.35 30.43 94.78
N HIS A 369 -1.71 30.75 93.64
CA HIS A 369 -2.17 31.82 92.74
C HIS A 369 -2.40 31.41 91.26
N ARG A 370 -2.82 30.17 90.95
CA ARG A 370 -3.09 29.79 89.54
C ARG A 370 -4.16 28.72 89.24
N LEU A 371 -5.20 28.63 90.06
CA LEU A 371 -6.44 27.87 89.78
C LEU A 371 -7.63 28.67 90.34
N GLY A 372 -8.65 28.97 89.52
CA GLY A 372 -9.85 29.68 89.99
C GLY A 372 -10.46 30.77 89.08
N ARG A 373 -10.48 30.62 87.75
CA ARG A 373 -11.30 31.45 86.83
C ARG A 373 -11.86 30.66 85.63
N GLU A 374 -12.55 29.56 85.92
CA GLU A 374 -13.55 29.02 84.99
C GLU A 374 -14.94 29.64 85.27
N GLN A 375 -15.93 29.31 84.42
CA GLN A 375 -17.37 29.50 84.65
C GLN A 375 -17.93 30.94 84.69
N ARG A 376 -17.85 31.62 83.54
CA ARG A 376 -19.04 31.85 82.67
C ARG A 376 -20.43 31.77 83.36
N LEU A 377 -20.84 32.74 84.20
CA LEU A 377 -22.25 32.93 84.59
C LEU A 377 -22.59 34.30 85.24
N TRP A 378 -22.63 35.37 84.43
CA TRP A 378 -23.50 36.53 84.71
C TRP A 378 -24.26 36.94 83.45
N TYR A 379 -25.03 35.98 82.93
CA TYR A 379 -25.97 36.20 81.84
C TYR A 379 -27.16 37.02 82.35
N LEU A 380 -27.36 38.20 81.77
CA LEU A 380 -28.61 38.96 81.68
C LEU A 380 -29.55 38.89 82.90
N LYS A 381 -29.27 39.67 83.95
CA LYS A 381 -30.26 40.00 84.99
C LYS A 381 -30.53 41.50 85.08
N THR A 382 -31.55 41.93 84.32
CA THR A 382 -32.48 43.06 84.57
C THR A 382 -31.91 44.47 84.86
N LYS A 383 -32.17 45.51 84.05
CA LYS A 383 -33.49 46.17 83.80
C LYS A 383 -33.99 47.00 85.01
N ALA A 384 -33.55 48.25 85.13
CA ALA A 384 -34.16 49.31 85.95
C ALA A 384 -33.72 50.72 85.48
N ALA A 385 -34.49 51.76 85.84
CA ALA A 385 -34.26 53.21 85.62
C ALA A 385 -34.01 53.69 84.17
N VAL A 386 -34.89 54.42 83.48
CA VAL A 386 -36.25 54.93 83.79
C VAL A 386 -36.35 55.92 84.97
N THR A 387 -35.90 57.16 84.79
CA THR A 387 -36.45 58.41 85.42
C THR A 387 -35.80 59.69 84.87
N SER A 388 -36.34 60.28 83.80
CA SER A 388 -36.05 61.68 83.40
C SER A 388 -37.11 62.35 82.51
N GLU A 389 -38.12 61.60 82.06
CA GLU A 389 -39.14 62.07 81.12
C GLU A 389 -40.33 62.74 81.81
N ARG A 390 -40.30 64.08 81.97
CA ARG A 390 -41.49 64.84 82.45
C ARG A 390 -41.58 66.34 82.07
N ARG A 391 -40.72 66.86 81.16
CA ARG A 391 -40.70 68.31 80.79
C ARG A 391 -40.84 68.62 79.28
N ALA A 392 -41.11 67.63 78.43
CA ALA A 392 -41.15 67.80 76.96
C ALA A 392 -42.56 67.86 76.34
N THR A 393 -43.57 67.25 76.98
CA THR A 393 -44.83 66.85 76.34
C THR A 393 -45.75 68.01 75.92
N VAL A 394 -45.77 69.13 76.65
CA VAL A 394 -46.71 70.24 76.39
C VAL A 394 -46.40 71.01 75.09
N ARG A 395 -45.12 71.13 74.71
CA ARG A 395 -44.71 71.84 73.48
C ARG A 395 -44.99 71.04 72.19
N LEU A 396 -45.15 69.72 72.27
CA LEU A 396 -45.40 68.85 71.12
C LEU A 396 -46.81 69.00 70.52
N LEU A 397 -47.81 69.29 71.35
CA LEU A 397 -49.21 69.27 70.92
C LEU A 397 -49.55 70.40 69.93
N HIS A 398 -49.11 71.63 70.19
CA HIS A 398 -49.37 72.77 69.30
C HIS A 398 -48.66 72.63 67.94
N PHE A 399 -47.42 72.15 67.91
CA PHE A 399 -46.70 71.88 66.66
C PHE A 399 -47.34 70.75 65.83
N SER A 400 -48.01 69.79 66.49
CA SER A 400 -48.71 68.69 65.82
C SER A 400 -49.92 69.13 64.97
N ALA A 401 -50.51 70.29 65.26
CA ALA A 401 -51.72 70.76 64.60
C ALA A 401 -51.42 71.42 63.25
N THR A 402 -50.53 72.43 63.25
CA THR A 402 -50.11 73.13 62.03
C THR A 402 -49.43 72.19 61.03
N ALA A 403 -48.62 71.24 61.52
CA ALA A 403 -47.99 70.21 60.69
C ALA A 403 -49.01 69.36 59.91
N ARG A 404 -50.18 69.05 60.49
CA ARG A 404 -51.22 68.23 59.82
C ARG A 404 -51.84 68.93 58.61
N CYS A 405 -52.14 70.23 58.71
CA CYS A 405 -52.73 71.00 57.61
C CYS A 405 -51.78 71.09 56.41
N HIS A 406 -50.49 71.38 56.64
CA HIS A 406 -49.49 71.38 55.57
C HIS A 406 -49.26 69.98 54.98
N LEU A 407 -49.28 68.91 55.80
CA LEU A 407 -49.22 67.54 55.28
C LEU A 407 -50.41 67.20 54.36
N ALA A 408 -51.62 67.70 54.64
CA ALA A 408 -52.79 67.45 53.81
C ALA A 408 -52.62 68.05 52.40
N ALA A 409 -52.23 69.33 52.31
CA ALA A 409 -51.96 70.00 51.04
C ALA A 409 -50.84 69.29 50.24
N VAL A 410 -49.75 68.91 50.90
CA VAL A 410 -48.63 68.17 50.28
C VAL A 410 -49.07 66.78 49.79
N ARG A 411 -49.99 66.09 50.48
CA ARG A 411 -50.54 64.80 50.05
C ARG A 411 -51.36 64.93 48.76
N ILE A 412 -52.21 65.95 48.65
CA ILE A 412 -53.02 66.21 47.44
C ILE A 412 -52.11 66.56 46.25
N GLN A 413 -51.16 67.48 46.44
CA GLN A 413 -50.20 67.86 45.39
C GLN A 413 -49.32 66.68 44.94
N ARG A 414 -48.89 65.80 45.86
CA ARG A 414 -48.17 64.56 45.52
C ARG A 414 -49.06 63.54 44.78
N ALA A 415 -50.35 63.44 45.10
CA ALA A 415 -51.27 62.55 44.40
C ALA A 415 -51.47 62.99 42.94
N TYR A 416 -51.75 64.28 42.70
CA TYR A 416 -51.91 64.81 41.34
C TYR A 416 -50.62 64.67 40.51
N ARG A 417 -49.46 65.04 41.06
CA ARG A 417 -48.16 64.89 40.36
C ARG A 417 -47.82 63.42 40.05
N ARG A 418 -48.22 62.46 40.91
CA ARG A 418 -48.10 61.02 40.61
C ARG A 418 -49.00 60.61 39.45
N HIS A 419 -50.28 61.01 39.45
CA HIS A 419 -51.21 60.67 38.37
C HIS A 419 -50.73 61.24 37.01
N ALA A 420 -50.30 62.50 36.98
CA ALA A 420 -49.75 63.13 35.77
C ALA A 420 -48.47 62.42 35.27
N ALA A 421 -47.56 62.03 36.18
CA ALA A 421 -46.36 61.27 35.83
C ALA A 421 -46.70 59.87 35.27
N VAL A 422 -47.67 59.16 35.87
CA VAL A 422 -48.14 57.85 35.38
C VAL A 422 -48.77 57.98 33.99
N ARG A 423 -49.67 58.96 33.77
CA ARG A 423 -50.29 59.19 32.45
C ARG A 423 -49.30 59.61 31.36
N SER A 424 -48.19 60.28 31.73
CA SER A 424 -47.09 60.53 30.81
C SER A 424 -46.29 59.24 30.51
N ALA A 425 -45.98 58.46 31.54
CA ALA A 425 -45.28 57.19 31.41
C ALA A 425 -46.05 56.15 30.57
N GLU A 426 -47.39 56.11 30.66
CA GLU A 426 -48.27 55.27 29.81
C GLU A 426 -48.07 55.58 28.32
N ARG A 427 -48.16 56.86 27.91
CA ARG A 427 -47.99 57.28 26.51
C ARG A 427 -46.59 56.96 25.97
N HIS A 428 -45.57 57.12 26.81
CA HIS A 428 -44.21 56.70 26.47
C HIS A 428 -44.06 55.17 26.41
N LEU A 429 -44.74 54.42 27.28
CA LEU A 429 -44.76 52.96 27.26
C LEU A 429 -45.40 52.42 25.98
N ASP A 430 -46.56 52.92 25.54
CA ASP A 430 -47.19 52.48 24.29
C ASP A 430 -46.31 52.76 23.06
N SER A 431 -45.69 53.94 23.02
CA SER A 431 -44.72 54.32 21.99
C SER A 431 -43.52 53.37 21.97
N VAL A 432 -42.96 53.07 23.14
CA VAL A 432 -41.85 52.11 23.31
C VAL A 432 -42.28 50.68 22.98
N ILE A 433 -43.50 50.26 23.32
CA ILE A 433 -44.05 48.94 22.99
C ILE A 433 -44.22 48.80 21.47
N CYS A 434 -44.67 49.84 20.77
CA CYS A 434 -44.78 49.84 19.32
C CYS A 434 -43.39 49.69 18.66
N ILE A 435 -42.41 50.51 19.08
CA ILE A 435 -41.01 50.42 18.62
C ILE A 435 -40.42 49.04 18.93
N GLN A 436 -40.63 48.50 20.13
CA GLN A 436 -40.18 47.15 20.50
C GLN A 436 -40.86 46.05 19.68
N ARG A 437 -42.17 46.15 19.38
CA ARG A 437 -42.87 45.19 18.51
C ARG A 437 -42.29 45.21 17.09
N TRP A 438 -42.07 46.40 16.52
CA TRP A 438 -41.41 46.57 15.22
C TRP A 438 -39.99 46.00 15.21
N PHE A 439 -39.16 46.35 16.21
CA PHE A 439 -37.78 45.90 16.30
C PHE A 439 -37.69 44.37 16.49
N ARG A 440 -38.57 43.78 17.32
CA ARG A 440 -38.71 42.32 17.48
C ARG A 440 -39.21 41.62 16.20
N ALA A 441 -40.04 42.28 15.38
CA ALA A 441 -40.42 41.76 14.06
C ALA A 441 -39.24 41.81 13.08
N ARG A 442 -38.54 42.94 13.00
CA ARG A 442 -37.35 43.13 12.14
C ARG A 442 -36.21 42.17 12.50
N LEU A 443 -35.99 41.91 13.80
CA LEU A 443 -35.05 40.89 14.29
C LEU A 443 -35.47 39.46 13.94
N ARG A 444 -36.77 39.12 14.03
CA ARG A 444 -37.28 37.81 13.59
C ARG A 444 -37.06 37.61 12.09
N LEU A 445 -37.36 38.63 11.28
CA LEU A 445 -37.13 38.58 9.83
C LEU A 445 -35.63 38.44 9.49
N ARG A 446 -34.75 39.19 10.16
CA ARG A 446 -33.29 39.11 9.95
C ARG A 446 -32.73 37.75 10.38
N ARG A 447 -33.19 37.19 11.49
CA ARG A 447 -32.84 35.82 11.93
C ARG A 447 -33.35 34.76 10.95
N PHE A 448 -34.57 34.90 10.44
CA PHE A 448 -35.10 34.00 9.41
C PHE A 448 -34.25 34.04 8.14
N MET A 449 -33.91 35.23 7.63
CA MET A 449 -32.98 35.37 6.49
C MET A 449 -31.61 34.74 6.77
N GLN A 450 -31.05 34.91 7.97
CA GLN A 450 -29.78 34.27 8.36
C GLN A 450 -29.90 32.74 8.42
N ILE A 451 -31.01 32.21 8.91
CA ILE A 451 -31.29 30.77 8.89
C ILE A 451 -31.37 30.26 7.45
N CYS A 452 -32.13 30.92 6.57
CA CYS A 452 -32.23 30.54 5.15
C CYS A 452 -30.86 30.52 4.45
N HIS A 453 -30.02 31.55 4.64
CA HIS A 453 -28.65 31.55 4.11
C HIS A 453 -27.85 30.37 4.69
N SER A 454 -27.84 30.18 6.01
CA SER A 454 -27.11 29.07 6.64
C SER A 454 -27.56 27.68 6.17
N VAL A 455 -28.84 27.51 5.80
CA VAL A 455 -29.38 26.26 5.22
C VAL A 455 -28.90 26.08 3.78
N ILE A 456 -28.86 27.15 2.98
CA ILE A 456 -28.32 27.13 1.62
C ILE A 456 -26.81 26.84 1.65
N ASP A 457 -26.05 27.54 2.48
CA ASP A 457 -24.61 27.33 2.69
C ASP A 457 -24.33 25.88 3.12
N LEU A 458 -25.11 25.34 4.06
CA LEU A 458 -24.99 23.96 4.52
C LEU A 458 -25.41 22.93 3.45
N GLN A 459 -26.36 23.24 2.57
CA GLN A 459 -26.69 22.42 1.41
C GLN A 459 -25.54 22.40 0.38
N HIS A 460 -24.95 23.57 0.09
CA HIS A 460 -23.76 23.67 -0.77
C HIS A 460 -22.58 22.89 -0.18
N GLU A 461 -22.26 23.09 1.11
CA GLU A 461 -21.24 22.31 1.81
C GLU A 461 -21.51 20.80 1.77
N VAL A 462 -22.75 20.35 2.01
CA VAL A 462 -23.10 18.93 1.94
C VAL A 462 -22.93 18.38 0.52
N GLN A 463 -23.23 19.16 -0.51
CA GLN A 463 -23.05 18.77 -1.91
C GLN A 463 -21.57 18.72 -2.32
N GLU A 464 -20.75 19.70 -1.92
CA GLU A 464 -19.29 19.64 -2.12
C GLU A 464 -18.67 18.48 -1.35
N ARG A 465 -19.06 18.26 -0.08
CA ARG A 465 -18.64 17.09 0.72
C ARG A 465 -19.03 15.76 0.06
N ARG A 466 -20.19 15.69 -0.63
CA ARG A 466 -20.59 14.53 -1.46
C ARG A 466 -19.68 14.36 -2.68
N GLN A 467 -19.42 15.43 -3.44
CA GLN A 467 -18.54 15.39 -4.60
C GLN A 467 -17.08 15.03 -4.22
N HIS A 468 -16.54 15.62 -3.16
CA HIS A 468 -15.22 15.27 -2.63
C HIS A 468 -15.13 13.83 -2.09
N ARG A 469 -16.21 13.29 -1.50
CA ARG A 469 -16.28 11.86 -1.14
C ARG A 469 -16.27 10.97 -2.38
N ALA A 470 -17.09 11.27 -3.40
CA ALA A 470 -17.11 10.53 -4.66
C ALA A 470 -15.73 10.55 -5.36
N ALA A 471 -15.13 11.74 -5.49
CA ALA A 471 -13.78 11.89 -6.02
C ALA A 471 -12.73 11.12 -5.20
N SER A 472 -12.85 11.10 -3.86
CA SER A 472 -11.95 10.33 -2.99
C SER A 472 -12.10 8.82 -3.18
N VAL A 473 -13.32 8.31 -3.36
CA VAL A 473 -13.59 6.90 -3.67
C VAL A 473 -13.01 6.51 -5.04
N ILE A 474 -13.24 7.32 -6.07
CA ILE A 474 -12.70 7.11 -7.42
C ILE A 474 -11.16 7.13 -7.39
N GLN A 475 -10.56 8.11 -6.72
CA GLN A 475 -9.11 8.17 -6.54
C GLN A 475 -8.55 6.98 -5.75
N ALA A 476 -9.25 6.51 -4.71
CA ALA A 476 -8.85 5.33 -3.95
C ALA A 476 -8.92 4.05 -4.80
N ALA A 477 -9.97 3.89 -5.61
CA ALA A 477 -10.11 2.79 -6.56
C ALA A 477 -9.00 2.81 -7.62
N ALA A 478 -8.74 3.97 -8.25
CA ALA A 478 -7.67 4.14 -9.23
C ALA A 478 -6.29 3.86 -8.64
N ARG A 479 -5.98 4.37 -7.43
CA ARG A 479 -4.73 4.07 -6.70
C ARG A 479 -4.61 2.57 -6.40
N ARG A 480 -5.69 1.90 -6.00
CA ARG A 480 -5.74 0.45 -5.72
C ARG A 480 -5.54 -0.39 -6.99
N PHE A 481 -6.13 0.01 -8.12
CA PHE A 481 -5.90 -0.61 -9.43
C PHE A 481 -4.45 -0.45 -9.91
N LEU A 482 -3.89 0.77 -9.83
CA LEU A 482 -2.50 1.03 -10.20
C LEU A 482 -1.50 0.27 -9.30
N LEU A 483 -1.83 0.06 -8.02
CA LEU A 483 -1.06 -0.79 -7.11
C LEU A 483 -1.07 -2.25 -7.57
N ARG A 484 -2.25 -2.83 -7.87
CA ARG A 484 -2.38 -4.19 -8.43
C ARG A 484 -1.57 -4.34 -9.73
N ARG A 485 -1.78 -3.45 -10.72
CA ARG A 485 -1.01 -3.39 -11.98
C ARG A 485 0.50 -3.17 -11.80
N LYS A 486 0.97 -2.65 -10.67
CA LYS A 486 2.41 -2.58 -10.34
C LYS A 486 2.90 -3.89 -9.72
N GLN A 487 2.13 -4.49 -8.81
CA GLN A 487 2.46 -5.75 -8.16
C GLN A 487 2.41 -6.93 -9.14
N GLU A 488 1.48 -6.94 -10.09
CA GLU A 488 1.43 -7.87 -11.21
C GLU A 488 2.69 -7.79 -12.09
N ARG A 489 3.14 -6.58 -12.46
CA ARG A 489 4.37 -6.39 -13.24
C ARG A 489 5.61 -6.85 -12.47
N LEU A 490 5.67 -6.59 -11.16
CA LEU A 490 6.73 -7.12 -10.30
C LEU A 490 6.69 -8.65 -10.21
N ARG A 491 5.51 -9.26 -10.03
CA ARG A 491 5.35 -10.72 -10.03
C ARG A 491 5.78 -11.35 -11.36
N HIS A 492 5.37 -10.81 -12.50
CA HIS A 492 5.83 -11.28 -13.82
C HIS A 492 7.35 -11.10 -14.01
N GLY A 493 7.92 -9.99 -13.53
CA GLY A 493 9.37 -9.80 -13.53
C GLY A 493 10.11 -10.84 -12.69
N VAL A 494 9.65 -11.09 -11.46
CA VAL A 494 10.19 -12.12 -10.57
C VAL A 494 10.06 -13.52 -11.18
N VAL A 495 8.91 -13.88 -11.76
CA VAL A 495 8.71 -15.18 -12.42
C VAL A 495 9.64 -15.33 -13.63
N LYS A 496 9.82 -14.29 -14.46
CA LYS A 496 10.80 -14.32 -15.57
C LYS A 496 12.24 -14.49 -15.05
N ILE A 497 12.64 -13.75 -14.02
CA ILE A 497 13.97 -13.88 -13.40
C ILE A 497 14.16 -15.27 -12.79
N GLN A 498 13.16 -15.82 -12.09
CA GLN A 498 13.21 -17.16 -11.52
C GLN A 498 13.27 -18.25 -12.60
N ALA A 499 12.54 -18.11 -13.70
CA ALA A 499 12.60 -19.05 -14.83
C ALA A 499 13.97 -19.00 -15.54
N LEU A 500 14.50 -17.79 -15.79
CA LEU A 500 15.83 -17.59 -16.36
C LEU A 500 16.92 -18.14 -15.43
N TRP A 501 16.83 -17.91 -14.13
CA TRP A 501 17.78 -18.42 -13.13
C TRP A 501 17.72 -19.94 -12.98
N ARG A 502 16.51 -20.53 -12.88
CA ARG A 502 16.33 -22.00 -12.87
C ARG A 502 16.92 -22.63 -14.13
N GLY A 503 16.65 -22.04 -15.30
CA GLY A 503 17.23 -22.48 -16.57
C GLY A 503 18.76 -22.32 -16.62
N TYR A 504 19.30 -21.22 -16.10
CA TYR A 504 20.75 -21.00 -16.02
C TYR A 504 21.43 -21.97 -15.05
N ALA A 505 20.89 -22.16 -13.85
CA ALA A 505 21.41 -23.08 -12.86
C ALA A 505 21.40 -24.53 -13.36
N LEU A 506 20.30 -24.96 -14.01
CA LEU A 506 20.22 -26.28 -14.64
C LEU A 506 21.24 -26.43 -15.78
N ARG A 507 21.37 -25.42 -16.66
CA ARG A 507 22.39 -25.41 -17.72
C ARG A 507 23.82 -25.39 -17.18
N LYS A 508 24.09 -24.74 -16.03
CA LYS A 508 25.40 -24.71 -15.38
C LYS A 508 25.72 -26.06 -14.72
N LYS A 509 24.75 -26.71 -14.07
CA LYS A 509 24.93 -28.03 -13.45
C LYS A 509 25.05 -29.15 -14.48
N ASN A 510 24.29 -29.10 -15.57
CA ASN A 510 24.27 -30.14 -16.61
C ASN A 510 25.14 -29.77 -17.84
N ASN A 511 26.22 -29.00 -17.65
CA ASN A 511 27.02 -28.45 -18.76
C ASN A 511 28.11 -29.41 -19.29
N CYS A 512 27.82 -30.72 -19.30
CA CYS A 512 28.76 -31.77 -19.73
C CYS A 512 29.10 -31.69 -21.23
N THR A 513 30.21 -32.33 -21.61
CA THR A 513 30.69 -32.42 -23.00
C THR A 513 29.63 -32.97 -23.95
N LYS A 514 28.94 -34.06 -23.58
CA LYS A 514 27.86 -34.68 -24.37
C LYS A 514 26.73 -33.70 -24.72
N ILE A 515 26.30 -32.86 -23.77
CA ILE A 515 25.23 -31.85 -24.00
C ILE A 515 25.76 -30.60 -24.75
N LYS A 516 27.08 -30.34 -24.73
CA LYS A 516 27.71 -29.35 -25.61
C LYS A 516 27.82 -29.86 -27.05
N ALA A 517 28.17 -31.13 -27.25
CA ALA A 517 28.21 -31.78 -28.55
C ALA A 517 26.81 -31.80 -29.20
N ILE A 518 25.79 -32.31 -28.49
CA ILE A 518 24.39 -32.31 -28.97
C ILE A 518 23.92 -30.90 -29.36
N ARG A 519 24.28 -29.86 -28.60
CA ARG A 519 23.96 -28.47 -28.96
C ARG A 519 24.69 -27.98 -30.23
N ARG A 520 25.93 -28.40 -30.47
CA ARG A 520 26.66 -28.09 -31.73
C ARG A 520 26.05 -28.82 -32.92
N SER A 521 25.76 -30.12 -32.79
CA SER A 521 25.07 -30.91 -33.83
C SER A 521 23.69 -30.33 -34.16
N LEU A 522 22.89 -29.96 -33.15
CA LEU A 522 21.60 -29.29 -33.37
C LEU A 522 21.75 -27.93 -34.04
N HIS A 523 22.80 -27.16 -33.76
CA HIS A 523 23.05 -25.89 -34.45
C HIS A 523 23.50 -26.08 -35.91
N ALA A 524 24.33 -27.09 -36.21
CA ALA A 524 24.71 -27.44 -37.57
C ALA A 524 23.47 -27.87 -38.39
N LEU A 525 22.72 -28.86 -37.89
CA LEU A 525 21.46 -29.30 -38.47
C LEU A 525 20.47 -28.14 -38.66
N SER A 526 20.37 -27.22 -37.69
CA SER A 526 19.49 -26.04 -37.81
C SER A 526 19.91 -25.03 -38.89
N GLY A 527 21.17 -25.05 -39.32
CA GLY A 527 21.65 -24.29 -40.48
C GLY A 527 21.38 -24.97 -41.82
N GLU A 528 21.24 -26.30 -41.81
CA GLU A 528 21.01 -27.14 -43.00
C GLU A 528 19.51 -27.34 -43.34
N VAL A 529 18.58 -27.03 -42.42
CA VAL A 529 17.13 -27.17 -42.65
C VAL A 529 16.66 -26.29 -43.81
N ARG A 530 16.32 -26.92 -44.95
CA ARG A 530 15.67 -26.23 -46.08
C ARG A 530 14.27 -25.75 -45.69
N GLU A 531 13.75 -24.77 -46.41
CA GLU A 531 12.36 -24.31 -46.24
C GLU A 531 11.35 -25.46 -46.42
N GLU A 532 11.61 -26.40 -47.34
CA GLU A 532 10.75 -27.55 -47.63
C GLU A 532 10.60 -28.52 -46.45
N ASP A 533 11.66 -28.72 -45.67
CA ASP A 533 11.68 -29.62 -44.51
C ASP A 533 10.82 -29.11 -43.34
N LYS A 534 10.44 -27.83 -43.36
CA LYS A 534 9.66 -27.22 -42.28
C LYS A 534 8.28 -27.87 -42.20
N LEU A 535 7.91 -28.23 -40.98
CA LEU A 535 6.73 -29.01 -40.61
C LEU A 535 5.44 -28.61 -41.35
N TYR A 536 5.21 -27.29 -41.51
CA TYR A 536 4.02 -26.74 -42.17
C TYR A 536 4.03 -26.92 -43.71
N LYS A 537 5.19 -26.83 -44.37
CA LYS A 537 5.34 -27.10 -45.81
C LYS A 537 5.23 -28.59 -46.10
N ARG A 538 5.80 -29.44 -45.23
CA ARG A 538 5.58 -30.90 -45.29
C ARG A 538 4.11 -31.29 -45.17
N THR A 539 3.31 -30.64 -44.31
CA THR A 539 1.85 -30.84 -44.32
C THR A 539 1.18 -30.35 -45.59
N ALA A 540 1.54 -29.18 -46.12
CA ALA A 540 0.92 -28.65 -47.33
C ALA A 540 1.13 -29.61 -48.52
N LEU A 541 2.35 -30.13 -48.67
CA LEU A 541 2.70 -31.13 -49.69
C LEU A 541 1.94 -32.45 -49.48
N ALA A 542 1.91 -32.98 -48.26
CA ALA A 542 1.23 -34.24 -47.96
C ALA A 542 -0.31 -34.14 -48.12
N LEU A 543 -0.91 -33.02 -47.71
CA LEU A 543 -2.34 -32.74 -47.95
C LEU A 543 -2.63 -32.62 -49.46
N PHE A 544 -1.78 -31.93 -50.22
CA PHE A 544 -1.90 -31.85 -51.68
C PHE A 544 -1.86 -33.24 -52.32
N HIS A 545 -0.89 -34.09 -51.97
CA HIS A 545 -0.79 -35.45 -52.50
C HIS A 545 -2.02 -36.30 -52.16
N LEU A 546 -2.47 -36.28 -50.91
CA LEU A 546 -3.64 -37.03 -50.44
C LEU A 546 -4.95 -36.62 -51.14
N LEU A 547 -5.12 -35.34 -51.46
CA LEU A 547 -6.32 -34.82 -52.11
C LEU A 547 -6.32 -35.09 -53.62
N THR A 548 -5.18 -34.96 -54.28
CA THR A 548 -5.07 -34.95 -55.77
C THR A 548 -4.70 -36.30 -56.40
N TYR A 549 -3.82 -37.10 -55.79
CA TYR A 549 -3.33 -38.33 -56.42
C TYR A 549 -4.30 -39.51 -56.23
N LYS A 550 -4.40 -40.35 -57.26
CA LYS A 550 -5.22 -41.59 -57.26
C LYS A 550 -4.41 -42.85 -56.94
N HIS A 551 -3.07 -42.77 -56.96
CA HIS A 551 -2.20 -43.94 -56.77
C HIS A 551 -2.00 -44.24 -55.27
N LEU A 552 -2.22 -45.50 -54.89
CA LEU A 552 -2.22 -45.95 -53.49
C LEU A 552 -0.88 -45.72 -52.78
N SER A 553 0.24 -45.82 -53.49
CA SER A 553 1.59 -45.55 -52.96
C SER A 553 1.80 -44.09 -52.57
N ALA A 554 1.41 -43.14 -53.44
CA ALA A 554 1.48 -41.71 -53.14
C ALA A 554 0.55 -41.31 -51.97
N VAL A 555 -0.63 -41.93 -51.90
CA VAL A 555 -1.56 -41.77 -50.76
C VAL A 555 -0.96 -42.34 -49.47
N LEU A 556 -0.29 -43.50 -49.52
CA LEU A 556 0.35 -44.12 -48.36
C LEU A 556 1.50 -43.25 -47.79
N GLU A 557 2.38 -42.71 -48.64
CA GLU A 557 3.45 -41.82 -48.17
C GLU A 557 2.92 -40.47 -47.65
N ALA A 558 1.88 -39.92 -48.28
CA ALA A 558 1.17 -38.76 -47.75
C ALA A 558 0.59 -39.04 -46.35
N LEU A 559 -0.05 -40.19 -46.13
CA LEU A 559 -0.59 -40.58 -44.84
C LEU A 559 0.50 -40.84 -43.78
N LYS A 560 1.63 -41.45 -44.15
CA LYS A 560 2.81 -41.60 -43.27
C LYS A 560 3.36 -40.24 -42.82
N HIS A 561 3.44 -39.27 -43.72
CA HIS A 561 3.85 -37.91 -43.36
C HIS A 561 2.82 -37.19 -42.48
N LEU A 562 1.53 -37.35 -42.77
CA LEU A 562 0.46 -36.77 -41.94
C LEU A 562 0.40 -37.40 -40.54
N GLU A 563 0.72 -38.69 -40.37
CA GLU A 563 0.81 -39.36 -39.06
C GLU A 563 1.82 -38.62 -38.16
N VAL A 564 3.06 -38.51 -38.63
CA VAL A 564 4.15 -37.90 -37.87
C VAL A 564 3.83 -36.44 -37.54
N VAL A 565 3.30 -35.68 -38.49
CA VAL A 565 3.09 -34.25 -38.28
C VAL A 565 1.85 -33.96 -37.43
N THR A 566 0.74 -34.68 -37.62
CA THR A 566 -0.43 -34.55 -36.73
C THR A 566 -0.13 -35.02 -35.31
N ARG A 567 0.82 -35.95 -35.09
CA ARG A 567 1.28 -36.36 -33.75
C ARG A 567 2.12 -35.29 -33.04
N LEU A 568 2.67 -34.31 -33.76
CA LEU A 568 3.66 -33.35 -33.23
C LEU A 568 3.18 -31.90 -33.14
N SER A 569 2.06 -31.52 -33.80
CA SER A 569 1.64 -30.12 -33.88
C SER A 569 0.11 -29.93 -33.93
N PRO A 570 -0.50 -29.18 -32.98
CA PRO A 570 -1.94 -28.89 -33.01
C PRO A 570 -2.34 -28.03 -34.21
N LEU A 571 -1.47 -27.12 -34.66
CA LEU A 571 -1.73 -26.29 -35.85
C LEU A 571 -1.85 -27.15 -37.12
N CYS A 572 -1.17 -28.30 -37.16
CA CYS A 572 -1.26 -29.22 -38.28
C CYS A 572 -2.57 -30.02 -38.27
N CYS A 573 -3.13 -30.32 -37.08
CA CYS A 573 -4.49 -30.84 -36.96
C CYS A 573 -5.55 -29.79 -37.38
N GLU A 574 -5.38 -28.52 -36.98
CA GLU A 574 -6.26 -27.42 -37.39
C GLU A 574 -6.24 -27.23 -38.93
N ASN A 575 -5.06 -27.17 -39.54
CA ASN A 575 -4.90 -27.09 -41.00
C ASN A 575 -5.55 -28.30 -41.71
N MET A 576 -5.34 -29.51 -41.19
CA MET A 576 -5.88 -30.73 -41.78
C MET A 576 -7.41 -30.77 -41.72
N ALA A 577 -8.02 -30.31 -40.62
CA ALA A 577 -9.47 -30.19 -40.49
C ALA A 577 -10.07 -29.21 -41.49
N GLN A 578 -9.38 -28.09 -41.76
CA GLN A 578 -9.81 -27.08 -42.73
C GLN A 578 -9.61 -27.51 -44.20
N SER A 579 -8.70 -28.44 -44.47
CA SER A 579 -8.29 -28.81 -45.83
C SER A 579 -9.19 -29.87 -46.52
N GLY A 580 -10.34 -30.24 -45.93
CA GLY A 580 -11.23 -31.29 -46.46
C GLY A 580 -10.65 -32.71 -46.44
N ALA A 581 -9.39 -32.88 -46.02
CA ALA A 581 -8.67 -34.16 -46.03
C ALA A 581 -9.33 -35.24 -45.16
N ILE A 582 -10.01 -34.85 -44.08
CA ILE A 582 -10.77 -35.79 -43.21
C ILE A 582 -11.80 -36.58 -44.03
N LEU A 583 -12.61 -35.90 -44.85
CA LEU A 583 -13.62 -36.53 -45.71
C LEU A 583 -12.96 -37.45 -46.75
N LYS A 584 -11.87 -36.99 -47.38
CA LYS A 584 -11.08 -37.79 -48.33
C LYS A 584 -10.55 -39.07 -47.69
N ILE A 585 -10.13 -39.03 -46.43
CA ILE A 585 -9.66 -40.21 -45.69
C ILE A 585 -10.79 -41.18 -45.38
N PHE A 586 -11.98 -40.72 -44.94
CA PHE A 586 -13.13 -41.61 -44.76
C PHE A 586 -13.57 -42.27 -46.08
N LEU A 587 -13.50 -41.56 -47.20
CA LEU A 587 -13.74 -42.15 -48.53
C LEU A 587 -12.67 -43.18 -48.92
N LEU A 588 -11.39 -42.90 -48.67
CA LEU A 588 -10.31 -43.86 -48.88
C LEU A 588 -10.49 -45.12 -48.03
N ILE A 589 -10.81 -44.97 -46.75
CA ILE A 589 -11.14 -46.08 -45.82
C ILE A 589 -12.26 -46.96 -46.38
N ARG A 590 -13.35 -46.36 -46.87
CA ARG A 590 -14.49 -47.09 -47.47
C ARG A 590 -14.13 -47.84 -48.76
N SER A 591 -13.11 -47.38 -49.49
CA SER A 591 -12.59 -48.05 -50.68
C SER A 591 -11.50 -49.10 -50.41
N CYS A 592 -10.98 -49.19 -49.17
CA CYS A 592 -9.91 -50.12 -48.81
C CYS A 592 -10.46 -51.52 -48.49
N ASN A 593 -9.73 -52.55 -48.95
CA ASN A 593 -10.01 -53.96 -48.68
C ASN A 593 -8.93 -54.59 -47.77
N ARG A 594 -9.03 -55.89 -47.46
CA ARG A 594 -8.08 -56.61 -46.60
C ARG A 594 -6.68 -56.86 -47.21
N SER A 595 -6.33 -56.32 -48.38
CA SER A 595 -4.99 -56.50 -48.96
C SER A 595 -3.91 -55.76 -48.14
N VAL A 596 -2.67 -56.25 -48.16
CA VAL A 596 -1.57 -55.69 -47.33
C VAL A 596 -1.31 -54.18 -47.57
N PRO A 597 -1.36 -53.64 -48.81
CA PRO A 597 -1.23 -52.20 -49.02
C PRO A 597 -2.40 -51.40 -48.43
N CYS A 598 -3.64 -51.91 -48.58
CA CYS A 598 -4.83 -51.28 -48.02
C CYS A 598 -4.85 -51.34 -46.48
N MET A 599 -4.35 -52.42 -45.87
CA MET A 599 -4.12 -52.52 -44.42
C MET A 599 -3.23 -51.38 -43.91
N GLU A 600 -2.13 -51.07 -44.60
CA GLU A 600 -1.23 -50.00 -44.19
C GLU A 600 -1.86 -48.62 -44.39
N VAL A 601 -2.52 -48.37 -45.52
CA VAL A 601 -3.27 -47.12 -45.76
C VAL A 601 -4.33 -46.91 -44.66
N VAL A 602 -5.12 -47.93 -44.32
CA VAL A 602 -6.10 -47.85 -43.21
C VAL A 602 -5.42 -47.61 -41.86
N SER A 603 -4.30 -48.28 -41.57
CA SER A 603 -3.58 -48.11 -40.29
C SER A 603 -3.07 -46.69 -40.08
N TYR A 604 -2.47 -46.07 -41.11
CA TYR A 604 -2.06 -44.66 -41.05
C TYR A 604 -3.27 -43.71 -41.08
N ALA A 605 -4.28 -43.99 -41.91
CA ALA A 605 -5.52 -43.20 -41.97
C ALA A 605 -6.23 -43.10 -40.60
N VAL A 606 -6.48 -44.23 -39.94
CA VAL A 606 -7.11 -44.28 -38.61
C VAL A 606 -6.23 -43.60 -37.57
N GLN A 607 -4.90 -43.77 -37.61
CA GLN A 607 -3.98 -43.09 -36.68
C GLN A 607 -4.01 -41.56 -36.85
N VAL A 608 -4.03 -41.06 -38.08
CA VAL A 608 -4.15 -39.62 -38.37
C VAL A 608 -5.49 -39.07 -37.88
N LEU A 609 -6.60 -39.76 -38.16
CA LEU A 609 -7.92 -39.37 -37.65
C LEU A 609 -7.94 -39.38 -36.11
N LEU A 610 -7.28 -40.35 -35.46
CA LEU A 610 -7.14 -40.42 -34.00
C LEU A 610 -6.32 -39.24 -33.44
N HIS A 611 -5.25 -38.78 -34.11
CA HIS A 611 -4.52 -37.58 -33.68
C HIS A 611 -5.35 -36.30 -33.78
N VAL A 612 -6.11 -36.13 -34.86
CA VAL A 612 -6.99 -34.98 -35.06
C VAL A 612 -8.18 -35.02 -34.08
N ALA A 613 -8.75 -36.20 -33.83
CA ALA A 613 -9.85 -36.39 -32.89
C ALA A 613 -9.44 -36.19 -31.42
N LYS A 614 -8.21 -36.55 -31.04
CA LYS A 614 -7.66 -36.31 -29.70
C LYS A 614 -7.52 -34.82 -29.35
N TYR A 615 -7.49 -33.93 -30.34
CA TYR A 615 -7.42 -32.49 -30.10
C TYR A 615 -8.81 -31.85 -30.09
N GLU A 616 -9.21 -31.35 -28.93
CA GLU A 616 -10.59 -30.91 -28.59
C GLU A 616 -11.22 -29.92 -29.59
N LYS A 617 -10.45 -29.04 -30.23
CA LYS A 617 -10.98 -28.13 -31.27
C LYS A 617 -11.31 -28.81 -32.59
N THR A 618 -10.69 -29.96 -32.89
CA THR A 618 -10.80 -30.66 -34.17
C THR A 618 -11.51 -32.01 -34.06
N THR A 619 -11.85 -32.44 -32.84
CA THR A 619 -12.75 -33.58 -32.59
C THR A 619 -14.07 -33.46 -33.36
N ASP A 620 -14.64 -32.26 -33.42
CA ASP A 620 -15.90 -32.03 -34.14
C ASP A 620 -15.77 -32.15 -35.66
N ALA A 621 -14.66 -31.71 -36.25
CA ALA A 621 -14.42 -31.85 -37.69
C ALA A 621 -14.28 -33.31 -38.14
N VAL A 622 -13.86 -34.21 -37.25
CA VAL A 622 -13.81 -35.66 -37.51
C VAL A 622 -15.20 -36.29 -37.35
N GLY A 623 -15.95 -35.89 -36.31
CA GLY A 623 -17.30 -36.41 -36.01
C GLY A 623 -18.44 -35.82 -36.85
N ALA A 624 -18.19 -34.77 -37.63
CA ALA A 624 -19.16 -34.14 -38.54
C ALA A 624 -19.22 -34.78 -39.94
N VAL A 625 -18.47 -35.87 -40.19
CA VAL A 625 -18.51 -36.58 -41.47
C VAL A 625 -19.65 -37.60 -41.49
N ASP A 626 -20.51 -37.54 -42.50
CA ASP A 626 -21.65 -38.44 -42.66
C ASP A 626 -21.24 -39.91 -42.66
N GLY A 627 -21.93 -40.73 -41.86
CA GLY A 627 -21.66 -42.16 -41.70
C GLY A 627 -20.29 -42.49 -41.10
N CYS A 628 -19.61 -41.55 -40.41
CA CYS A 628 -18.30 -41.81 -39.80
C CYS A 628 -18.34 -42.95 -38.77
N VAL A 629 -19.34 -42.95 -37.87
CA VAL A 629 -19.55 -44.01 -36.87
C VAL A 629 -19.74 -45.37 -37.55
N ASP A 630 -20.64 -45.45 -38.53
CA ASP A 630 -20.93 -46.69 -39.26
C ASP A 630 -19.68 -47.23 -39.97
N THR A 631 -18.86 -46.33 -40.53
CA THR A 631 -17.58 -46.69 -41.17
C THR A 631 -16.54 -47.20 -40.16
N LEU A 632 -16.51 -46.66 -38.95
CA LEU A 632 -15.64 -47.16 -37.88
C LEU A 632 -16.11 -48.52 -37.35
N LEU A 633 -17.43 -48.78 -37.30
CA LEU A 633 -17.98 -50.09 -36.93
C LEU A 633 -17.65 -51.15 -37.99
N ASP A 634 -17.75 -50.81 -39.27
CA ASP A 634 -17.37 -51.71 -40.35
C ASP A 634 -15.86 -51.96 -40.41
N LEU A 635 -15.01 -50.98 -40.05
CA LEU A 635 -13.59 -51.21 -39.78
C LEU A 635 -13.36 -52.21 -38.63
N LEU A 636 -14.09 -52.08 -37.52
CA LEU A 636 -13.99 -53.03 -36.39
C LEU A 636 -14.46 -54.43 -36.79
N ARG A 637 -15.50 -54.56 -37.61
CA ARG A 637 -15.93 -55.85 -38.20
C ARG A 637 -14.89 -56.41 -39.18
N MET A 638 -14.27 -55.56 -40.00
CA MET A 638 -13.35 -55.97 -41.05
C MET A 638 -11.99 -56.41 -40.49
N TYR A 639 -11.46 -55.71 -39.48
CA TYR A 639 -10.10 -55.93 -38.95
C TYR A 639 -10.06 -56.57 -37.56
N ARG A 640 -11.17 -57.10 -37.07
CA ARG A 640 -11.18 -58.04 -35.94
C ARG A 640 -10.39 -59.31 -36.31
N GLU A 641 -9.26 -59.51 -35.64
CA GLU A 641 -8.29 -60.60 -35.84
C GLU A 641 -8.95 -61.99 -35.87
N LYS A 642 -8.71 -62.77 -36.93
CA LYS A 642 -9.04 -64.21 -36.93
C LYS A 642 -7.89 -65.01 -36.28
N PRO A 643 -8.18 -66.17 -35.67
CA PRO A 643 -7.12 -67.06 -35.18
C PRO A 643 -6.33 -67.62 -36.38
N GLY A 644 -5.01 -67.46 -36.37
CA GLY A 644 -4.09 -67.98 -37.39
C GLY A 644 -3.50 -66.93 -38.36
N ASP A 645 -3.96 -65.68 -38.34
CA ASP A 645 -3.46 -64.63 -39.25
C ASP A 645 -1.99 -64.26 -38.96
N LYS A 646 -1.07 -64.48 -39.92
CA LYS A 646 0.33 -63.98 -39.88
C LYS A 646 0.45 -62.44 -39.90
N ILE A 647 -0.68 -61.73 -39.94
CA ILE A 647 -0.78 -60.26 -40.04
C ILE A 647 -1.45 -59.68 -38.76
N ALA A 648 -1.69 -60.51 -37.74
CA ALA A 648 -2.42 -60.18 -36.51
C ALA A 648 -2.00 -58.84 -35.86
N ASP A 649 -0.71 -58.54 -35.77
CA ASP A 649 -0.23 -57.29 -35.15
C ASP A 649 -0.71 -56.03 -35.90
N LYS A 650 -0.82 -56.09 -37.23
CA LYS A 650 -1.31 -54.97 -38.05
C LYS A 650 -2.83 -54.82 -37.94
N SER A 651 -3.59 -55.92 -37.96
CA SER A 651 -5.06 -55.89 -37.78
C SER A 651 -5.46 -55.49 -36.36
N GLY A 652 -4.82 -56.05 -35.33
CA GLY A 652 -4.98 -55.66 -33.94
C GLY A 652 -4.65 -54.18 -33.68
N SER A 653 -3.61 -53.64 -34.34
CA SER A 653 -3.31 -52.21 -34.30
C SER A 653 -4.41 -51.35 -34.92
N ILE A 654 -4.93 -51.73 -36.10
CA ILE A 654 -6.07 -51.02 -36.73
C ILE A 654 -7.31 -51.08 -35.81
N PHE A 655 -7.63 -52.26 -35.28
CA PHE A 655 -8.80 -52.49 -34.43
C PHE A 655 -8.75 -51.64 -33.15
N THR A 656 -7.64 -51.72 -32.40
CA THR A 656 -7.45 -50.96 -31.15
C THR A 656 -7.49 -49.44 -31.37
N LYS A 657 -6.86 -48.94 -32.44
CA LYS A 657 -6.91 -47.51 -32.82
C LYS A 657 -8.30 -47.07 -33.24
N THR A 658 -9.03 -47.92 -33.96
CA THR A 658 -10.42 -47.66 -34.38
C THR A 658 -11.35 -47.57 -33.17
N CYS A 659 -11.19 -48.48 -32.19
CA CYS A 659 -11.88 -48.38 -30.90
C CYS A 659 -11.53 -47.08 -30.14
N CYS A 660 -10.25 -46.72 -30.05
CA CYS A 660 -9.83 -45.47 -29.40
C CYS A 660 -10.40 -44.22 -30.10
N LEU A 661 -10.46 -44.21 -31.43
CA LEU A 661 -11.06 -43.13 -32.22
C LEU A 661 -12.57 -43.03 -31.97
N LEU A 662 -13.27 -44.16 -32.01
CA LEU A 662 -14.70 -44.22 -31.74
C LEU A 662 -15.03 -43.73 -30.32
N ALA A 663 -14.32 -44.19 -29.29
CA ALA A 663 -14.48 -43.72 -27.91
C ALA A 663 -14.19 -42.21 -27.73
N VAL A 664 -13.19 -41.67 -28.44
CA VAL A 664 -12.88 -40.22 -28.39
C VAL A 664 -13.99 -39.38 -29.06
N LEU A 665 -14.60 -39.86 -30.15
CA LEU A 665 -15.72 -39.17 -30.82
C LEU A 665 -17.03 -39.23 -30.01
N LEU A 666 -17.29 -40.37 -29.36
CA LEU A 666 -18.46 -40.60 -28.50
C LEU A 666 -18.37 -39.92 -27.12
N LYS A 667 -17.21 -39.33 -26.77
CA LYS A 667 -17.03 -38.53 -25.55
C LYS A 667 -17.95 -37.30 -25.49
N ALA A 668 -18.46 -36.82 -26.63
CA ALA A 668 -19.43 -35.73 -26.68
C ALA A 668 -20.85 -36.24 -26.36
N PRO A 669 -21.56 -35.70 -25.35
CA PRO A 669 -22.79 -36.31 -24.85
C PRO A 669 -23.94 -36.35 -25.87
N SER A 670 -24.04 -35.35 -26.76
CA SER A 670 -24.99 -35.39 -27.88
C SER A 670 -24.76 -36.60 -28.77
N ARG A 671 -23.54 -36.79 -29.28
CA ARG A 671 -23.17 -37.92 -30.15
C ARG A 671 -23.34 -39.27 -29.47
N ALA A 672 -23.13 -39.36 -28.15
CA ALA A 672 -23.40 -40.58 -27.39
C ALA A 672 -24.90 -40.95 -27.46
N SER A 673 -25.80 -39.99 -27.19
CA SER A 673 -27.25 -40.21 -27.27
C SER A 673 -27.75 -40.43 -28.71
N ASP A 674 -27.21 -39.70 -29.69
CA ASP A 674 -27.51 -39.89 -31.12
C ASP A 674 -27.15 -41.31 -31.60
N VAL A 675 -26.15 -41.95 -30.98
CA VAL A 675 -25.73 -43.33 -31.29
C VAL A 675 -26.47 -44.37 -30.44
N GLN A 676 -26.80 -44.07 -29.18
CA GLN A 676 -27.66 -44.92 -28.33
C GLN A 676 -29.06 -45.11 -28.91
N SER A 677 -29.65 -44.07 -29.54
CA SER A 677 -30.95 -44.19 -30.21
C SER A 677 -30.94 -45.14 -31.42
N ARG A 678 -29.75 -45.44 -31.98
CA ARG A 678 -29.56 -46.40 -33.08
C ARG A 678 -29.23 -47.78 -32.51
N SER A 679 -30.23 -48.51 -32.00
CA SER A 679 -30.09 -49.85 -31.37
C SER A 679 -29.06 -50.77 -32.07
N LYS A 680 -29.17 -50.91 -33.40
CA LYS A 680 -28.27 -51.68 -34.28
C LYS A 680 -26.77 -51.39 -34.09
N VAL A 681 -26.39 -50.20 -33.63
CA VAL A 681 -25.00 -49.83 -33.31
C VAL A 681 -24.58 -50.38 -31.95
N ALA A 682 -25.40 -50.21 -30.91
CA ALA A 682 -25.12 -50.76 -29.58
C ALA A 682 -25.02 -52.30 -29.63
N ASP A 683 -25.95 -52.95 -30.33
CA ASP A 683 -25.95 -54.40 -30.56
C ASP A 683 -24.67 -54.86 -31.29
N CYS A 684 -24.19 -54.06 -32.25
CA CYS A 684 -22.96 -54.33 -32.98
C CYS A 684 -21.73 -54.27 -32.07
N VAL A 685 -21.59 -53.22 -31.24
CA VAL A 685 -20.45 -53.09 -30.32
C VAL A 685 -20.50 -54.17 -29.24
N TYR A 686 -21.68 -54.51 -28.71
CA TYR A 686 -21.84 -55.60 -27.74
C TYR A 686 -21.49 -56.99 -28.34
N SER A 687 -21.88 -57.25 -29.59
CA SER A 687 -21.48 -58.46 -30.33
C SER A 687 -19.96 -58.52 -30.51
N ILE A 688 -19.33 -57.41 -30.91
CA ILE A 688 -17.87 -57.28 -31.01
C ILE A 688 -17.20 -57.50 -29.65
N TYR A 689 -17.76 -56.98 -28.54
CA TYR A 689 -17.28 -57.23 -27.18
C TYR A 689 -17.33 -58.72 -26.83
N LYS A 690 -18.52 -59.34 -26.87
CA LYS A 690 -18.74 -60.75 -26.51
C LYS A 690 -17.76 -61.68 -27.24
N LEU A 691 -17.60 -61.46 -28.55
CA LEU A 691 -16.73 -62.28 -29.41
C LEU A 691 -15.23 -61.95 -29.25
N THR A 692 -14.86 -60.82 -28.64
CA THR A 692 -13.47 -60.45 -28.34
C THR A 692 -13.07 -60.89 -26.93
N ALA A 693 -13.97 -60.77 -25.96
CA ALA A 693 -13.81 -61.32 -24.61
C ALA A 693 -13.65 -62.84 -24.62
N HIS A 694 -14.47 -63.55 -25.42
CA HIS A 694 -14.33 -65.00 -25.62
C HIS A 694 -12.96 -65.38 -26.21
N LYS A 695 -12.47 -64.66 -27.24
CA LYS A 695 -11.12 -64.89 -27.80
C LYS A 695 -10.04 -64.67 -26.74
N HIS A 696 -10.09 -63.55 -26.02
CA HIS A 696 -9.11 -63.23 -24.98
C HIS A 696 -9.09 -64.30 -23.86
N ARG A 697 -10.24 -64.87 -23.51
CA ARG A 697 -10.32 -66.00 -22.58
C ARG A 697 -9.62 -67.25 -23.13
N VAL A 698 -9.95 -67.67 -24.36
CA VAL A 698 -9.34 -68.86 -25.00
C VAL A 698 -7.83 -68.70 -25.18
N ASP A 699 -7.36 -67.52 -25.57
CA ASP A 699 -5.93 -67.27 -25.73
C ASP A 699 -5.20 -67.14 -24.37
N ALA A 700 -5.86 -66.67 -23.30
CA ALA A 700 -5.32 -66.76 -21.94
C ALA A 700 -5.24 -68.21 -21.42
N GLU A 701 -6.27 -69.03 -21.66
CA GLU A 701 -6.29 -70.46 -21.35
C GLU A 701 -5.16 -71.20 -22.09
N ARG A 702 -4.90 -70.86 -23.36
CA ARG A 702 -3.75 -71.36 -24.15
C ARG A 702 -2.39 -70.90 -23.61
N ILE A 703 -2.27 -69.65 -23.15
CA ILE A 703 -1.03 -69.13 -22.56
C ILE A 703 -0.74 -69.85 -21.24
N LEU A 704 -1.74 -70.04 -20.38
CA LEU A 704 -1.61 -70.81 -19.14
C LEU A 704 -1.19 -72.26 -19.41
N HIS A 705 -1.78 -72.90 -20.43
CA HIS A 705 -1.39 -74.26 -20.81
C HIS A 705 0.06 -74.34 -21.31
N LYS A 706 0.51 -73.39 -22.15
CA LYS A 706 1.93 -73.28 -22.57
C LYS A 706 2.88 -72.95 -21.42
N GLN A 707 2.44 -72.16 -20.43
CA GLN A 707 3.21 -71.87 -19.22
C GLN A 707 3.33 -73.11 -18.32
N SER A 708 2.29 -73.94 -18.23
CA SER A 708 2.34 -75.22 -17.48
C SER A 708 3.31 -76.24 -18.07
N GLN A 709 3.64 -76.14 -19.37
CA GLN A 709 4.67 -76.97 -20.01
C GLN A 709 6.10 -76.44 -19.79
N ASN A 710 6.26 -75.14 -19.47
CA ASN A 710 7.56 -74.48 -19.25
C ASN A 710 7.65 -73.87 -17.85
N CYS A 711 7.44 -74.69 -16.82
CA CYS A 711 7.40 -74.25 -15.43
C CYS A 711 8.80 -73.97 -14.84
N SER A 712 9.14 -72.68 -14.77
CA SER A 712 9.83 -72.14 -13.58
C SER A 712 9.08 -70.90 -13.08
N VAL A 713 9.06 -70.74 -11.76
CA VAL A 713 8.09 -69.96 -10.97
C VAL A 713 7.84 -68.52 -11.46
N SER A 714 6.57 -68.13 -11.59
CA SER A 714 6.14 -66.72 -11.40
C SER A 714 4.76 -66.63 -10.75
N LEU A 715 4.55 -65.61 -9.90
CA LEU A 715 3.34 -65.47 -9.07
C LEU A 715 2.14 -64.90 -9.86
N PRO A 716 0.89 -65.21 -9.43
CA PRO A 716 -0.31 -64.56 -9.96
C PRO A 716 -0.29 -63.04 -9.71
N ARG A 717 -0.63 -62.24 -10.72
CA ARG A 717 -0.89 -60.80 -10.52
C ARG A 717 -2.33 -60.59 -10.08
N LEU A 718 -2.52 -59.81 -9.02
CA LEU A 718 -3.84 -59.37 -8.57
C LEU A 718 -4.54 -58.55 -9.68
N PRO A 719 -5.87 -58.67 -9.85
CA PRO A 719 -6.61 -57.90 -10.84
C PRO A 719 -6.72 -56.43 -10.41
N GLU A 720 -6.27 -55.51 -11.27
CA GLU A 720 -6.47 -54.07 -11.04
C GLU A 720 -7.95 -53.71 -11.16
N THR A 721 -8.47 -52.96 -10.18
CA THR A 721 -9.88 -52.56 -10.13
C THR A 721 -10.18 -51.49 -11.20
N PRO A 722 -11.05 -51.75 -12.20
CA PRO A 722 -11.18 -50.86 -13.35
C PRO A 722 -11.99 -49.59 -13.01
N ALA A 723 -11.32 -48.43 -13.03
CA ALA A 723 -11.96 -47.12 -12.90
C ALA A 723 -12.62 -46.64 -14.22
N ARG A 724 -13.48 -47.50 -14.77
CA ARG A 724 -14.14 -47.47 -16.09
C ARG A 724 -14.25 -46.09 -16.75
N ALA A 725 -15.14 -45.22 -16.26
CA ALA A 725 -15.41 -43.90 -16.86
C ALA A 725 -14.23 -42.89 -16.90
N ARG A 726 -13.12 -43.13 -16.19
CA ARG A 726 -12.02 -42.14 -16.05
C ARG A 726 -10.88 -42.31 -17.06
N MET A 727 -10.92 -43.33 -17.92
CA MET A 727 -9.84 -43.63 -18.87
C MET A 727 -9.84 -42.71 -20.11
N VAL A 728 -11.00 -42.48 -20.73
CA VAL A 728 -11.14 -41.73 -22.00
C VAL A 728 -10.57 -40.31 -21.89
N ALA A 729 -10.81 -39.63 -20.76
CA ALA A 729 -10.32 -38.28 -20.52
C ALA A 729 -8.78 -38.17 -20.44
N ARG A 730 -8.07 -39.29 -20.24
CA ARG A 730 -6.60 -39.37 -20.18
C ARG A 730 -5.95 -39.67 -21.55
N LEU A 731 -6.74 -40.00 -22.57
CA LEU A 731 -6.27 -40.06 -23.95
C LEU A 731 -6.12 -38.62 -24.46
N GLN A 732 -4.88 -38.15 -24.47
CA GLN A 732 -4.50 -36.77 -24.80
C GLN A 732 -3.51 -36.75 -25.97
N PRO A 733 -3.38 -35.62 -26.70
CA PRO A 733 -2.42 -35.51 -27.79
C PRO A 733 -0.96 -35.61 -27.33
N GLY A 734 -0.08 -36.20 -28.15
CA GLY A 734 1.31 -36.50 -27.78
C GLY A 734 2.18 -35.30 -27.43
N TRP A 735 1.85 -34.10 -27.92
CA TRP A 735 2.53 -32.85 -27.55
C TRP A 735 2.17 -32.32 -26.16
N VAL A 736 1.16 -32.88 -25.50
CA VAL A 736 0.76 -32.52 -24.14
C VAL A 736 1.60 -33.31 -23.13
N LEU A 737 2.78 -32.81 -22.76
CA LEU A 737 3.73 -33.50 -21.87
C LEU A 737 3.28 -33.50 -20.39
N ARG A 738 2.20 -34.21 -20.06
CA ARG A 738 1.73 -34.47 -18.69
C ARG A 738 2.02 -35.91 -18.28
N ARG A 739 2.26 -36.14 -16.98
CA ARG A 739 2.53 -37.47 -16.40
C ARG A 739 1.29 -38.37 -16.34
N ASP A 740 0.09 -37.78 -16.34
CA ASP A 740 -1.18 -38.48 -16.12
C ASP A 740 -1.84 -38.94 -17.43
N ASN A 741 -1.19 -38.70 -18.58
CA ASN A 741 -1.66 -39.13 -19.88
C ASN A 741 -1.47 -40.64 -20.03
N VAL A 742 -2.52 -41.33 -20.50
CA VAL A 742 -2.46 -42.77 -20.79
C VAL A 742 -1.98 -42.97 -22.24
N GLN A 743 -1.11 -43.95 -22.46
CA GLN A 743 -0.63 -44.32 -23.79
C GLN A 743 -1.77 -44.99 -24.60
N GLU A 744 -1.56 -45.21 -25.89
CA GLU A 744 -2.58 -45.88 -26.73
C GLU A 744 -2.81 -47.32 -26.25
N ILE A 745 -4.08 -47.71 -26.09
CA ILE A 745 -4.44 -49.03 -25.55
C ILE A 745 -4.12 -50.09 -26.58
N THR A 746 -3.12 -50.94 -26.30
CA THR A 746 -2.67 -52.00 -27.21
C THR A 746 -3.45 -53.31 -27.10
N ALA A 747 -4.23 -53.51 -26.03
CA ALA A 747 -5.02 -54.72 -25.82
C ALA A 747 -6.42 -54.61 -26.47
N PRO A 748 -6.80 -55.48 -27.43
CA PRO A 748 -8.09 -55.41 -28.12
C PRO A 748 -9.32 -55.42 -27.19
N LEU A 749 -9.28 -56.23 -26.13
CA LEU A 749 -10.39 -56.31 -25.16
C LEU A 749 -10.58 -55.00 -24.40
N GLN A 750 -9.50 -54.41 -23.88
CA GLN A 750 -9.53 -53.13 -23.16
C GLN A 750 -9.97 -51.98 -24.08
N ALA A 751 -9.58 -52.02 -25.36
CA ALA A 751 -9.99 -51.03 -26.34
C ALA A 751 -11.50 -51.08 -26.63
N VAL A 752 -12.11 -52.29 -26.71
CA VAL A 752 -13.57 -52.41 -26.85
C VAL A 752 -14.29 -52.03 -25.57
N GLN A 753 -13.77 -52.41 -24.39
CA GLN A 753 -14.32 -52.00 -23.09
C GLN A 753 -14.37 -50.47 -22.95
N LEU A 754 -13.34 -49.74 -23.43
CA LEU A 754 -13.35 -48.28 -23.50
C LEU A 754 -14.54 -47.71 -24.31
N VAL A 755 -14.91 -48.36 -25.42
CA VAL A 755 -16.07 -47.95 -26.24
C VAL A 755 -17.38 -48.25 -25.52
N MET A 756 -17.50 -49.42 -24.89
CA MET A 756 -18.66 -49.80 -24.09
C MET A 756 -18.89 -48.83 -22.92
N ASP A 757 -17.82 -48.47 -22.21
CA ASP A 757 -17.81 -47.48 -21.14
C ASP A 757 -18.24 -46.08 -21.64
N THR A 758 -17.86 -45.66 -22.86
CA THR A 758 -18.35 -44.39 -23.45
C THR A 758 -19.82 -44.43 -23.86
N LEU A 759 -20.33 -45.59 -24.29
CA LEU A 759 -21.73 -45.76 -24.67
C LEU A 759 -22.64 -46.05 -23.47
N GLY A 760 -22.09 -46.25 -22.27
CA GLY A 760 -22.84 -46.62 -21.06
C GLY A 760 -23.51 -47.99 -21.14
N VAL A 761 -23.11 -48.85 -22.09
CA VAL A 761 -23.72 -50.17 -22.28
C VAL A 761 -23.12 -51.14 -21.26
N PRO A 762 -23.93 -51.75 -20.37
CA PRO A 762 -23.40 -52.66 -19.36
C PRO A 762 -22.83 -53.94 -19.99
N TYR A 763 -21.77 -54.45 -19.40
CA TYR A 763 -21.12 -55.69 -19.79
C TYR A 763 -20.58 -56.44 -18.56
N PRO A 764 -20.56 -57.78 -18.58
CA PRO A 764 -19.89 -58.60 -17.58
C PRO A 764 -18.36 -58.43 -17.66
#